data_AF-G2HGX5-F1
#
_entry.id   AF-G2HGX5-F1
#
_cell.length_a   1.000
_cell.length_b   1.000
_cell.length_c   1.000
_cell.angle_alpha   90.00
_cell.angle_beta   90.00
_cell.angle_gamma   90.00
#
_symmetry.space_group_name_H-M   'P 1'
#
loop_
_entity.id
_entity.type
_entity.pdbx_description
1 polymer ?
#
loop_
_entity_poly.entity_id
_entity_poly.type
_entity_poly.pdbx_seq_one_letter_code
_entity_poly.pdbx_strand_id
1 'polypeptide(L)'
;MSSESSKKRKPKVIRSDGAPAEGKRNRSDTEQEGKYYSEEAEVDLRDPGRDYELYKYTCQELQRLMAEIQDLKSRGGKDVAIEIEERRIQSCVHFMTLKKLNRLAHIRLKKGRDQTHEAKQKVDAYHLQLQNLLYEVMHLQKEITKCLEFKSKHEEIDLVSLEEFYKEAPPDISKAEVTMGDPHQQTLARLDWELEQRKRLAEKYRECLSNKEKILKEIEVKKEYLSSLQPRLNSIMQASLPVQEYLFMPFDQAHKQYETARHLPPPLYVLFVQATAYGQACDKTLSVAIEGSVDEAKALFKPPEDSQDDESDSDAEEEQTTKRRRPTLGVQLDDKRKEVLKRHPLSVMLDLKCKDDSVLHLTFYYLMNLNIMTVKAKVTTAMELITPISAGDLLSPDSVLSCLYPGDHGKKTPNPANQYQFDKVGILTLSDYVLELGHPYLWVQKLGGLHFPKEQPQQTVIADHSLSASHMETTMKLLKTRVQSRLALHKQFASLEHGIVPVTSDCQYLFPAKVVSRLVKWVTIAHEDYMELHFTKDIVDAGLAGDTNLYYMALIERGTAKLQAAVVLNPGYSSIPPIFQLCLNWKGEKTNSNDDNIRAMEGEVNVCYKELCGPWPSHQLLTNQLQRLCVLLDVYLETESHDDSVEGPKEFPQEKMCLRLFRGPSRMKPFKYNHPQGFFSHR
;
A
#
# COMPACT_ATOMS: atom_id res chain seq x y z
N MET A 1 20.23 -47.25 31.81
CA MET A 1 20.24 -47.54 33.26
C MET A 1 19.23 -48.65 33.50
N SER A 2 19.72 -49.88 33.57
CA SER A 2 18.94 -51.12 33.63
C SER A 2 18.40 -51.36 35.04
N SER A 3 17.18 -51.91 35.15
CA SER A 3 16.86 -52.97 36.10
C SER A 3 15.56 -53.66 35.72
N GLU A 4 15.61 -54.99 35.79
CA GLU A 4 14.66 -55.99 35.29
C GLU A 4 13.38 -56.10 36.13
N SER A 5 12.27 -56.50 35.50
CA SER A 5 11.44 -57.59 36.04
C SER A 5 10.59 -58.22 34.93
N SER A 6 10.98 -59.42 34.52
CA SER A 6 10.32 -60.21 33.47
C SER A 6 9.45 -61.30 34.11
N LYS A 7 8.12 -61.21 33.98
CA LYS A 7 7.21 -62.35 34.23
C LYS A 7 6.53 -62.79 32.93
N LYS A 8 6.81 -64.04 32.57
CA LYS A 8 6.39 -64.79 31.39
C LYS A 8 4.86 -64.90 31.29
N ARG A 9 4.31 -64.61 30.10
CA ARG A 9 3.00 -65.10 29.61
C ARG A 9 3.25 -65.99 28.39
N LYS A 10 2.58 -67.14 28.34
CA LYS A 10 2.34 -67.96 27.13
C LYS A 10 0.95 -68.62 27.22
N PRO A 11 0.35 -69.03 26.10
CA PRO A 11 -0.98 -68.51 25.71
C PRO A 11 -2.13 -69.54 25.75
N LYS A 12 -3.35 -69.01 25.60
CA LYS A 12 -4.63 -69.69 25.31
C LYS A 12 -4.57 -70.44 23.97
N VAL A 13 -5.11 -71.65 23.94
CA VAL A 13 -5.59 -72.33 22.72
C VAL A 13 -7.03 -72.77 22.96
N ILE A 14 -7.89 -72.38 22.01
CA ILE A 14 -9.32 -72.66 21.90
C ILE A 14 -9.51 -74.10 21.38
N ARG A 15 -10.50 -74.83 21.91
CA ARG A 15 -11.17 -75.89 21.15
C ARG A 15 -12.66 -75.97 21.54
N SER A 16 -13.46 -76.01 20.49
CA SER A 16 -14.92 -75.96 20.42
C SER A 16 -15.58 -77.31 20.65
N ASP A 17 -16.83 -77.19 21.11
CA ASP A 17 -17.99 -78.08 21.15
C ASP A 17 -18.02 -79.39 20.35
N GLY A 18 -18.69 -80.37 20.95
CA GLY A 18 -19.27 -81.55 20.30
C GLY A 18 -20.12 -82.36 21.28
N ALA A 19 -21.44 -82.36 21.08
CA ALA A 19 -22.51 -82.93 21.90
C ALA A 19 -22.39 -84.45 22.20
N PRO A 20 -23.09 -84.97 23.24
CA PRO A 20 -23.09 -86.39 23.56
C PRO A 20 -24.20 -87.16 22.81
N ALA A 21 -23.88 -88.34 22.29
CA ALA A 21 -24.85 -89.31 21.79
C ALA A 21 -24.78 -90.62 22.60
N GLU A 22 -25.98 -91.04 22.99
CA GLU A 22 -26.48 -92.33 23.46
C GLU A 22 -25.53 -93.53 23.65
N GLY A 23 -25.73 -94.22 24.78
CA GLY A 23 -25.19 -95.55 25.04
C GLY A 23 -25.93 -96.27 26.17
N LYS A 24 -27.14 -96.77 25.88
CA LYS A 24 -27.79 -97.82 26.66
C LYS A 24 -26.85 -99.03 26.79
N ARG A 25 -26.56 -99.47 28.01
CA ARG A 25 -26.29 -100.88 28.31
C ARG A 25 -27.07 -101.30 29.55
N ASN A 26 -28.12 -102.07 29.29
CA ASN A 26 -28.87 -102.84 30.26
C ASN A 26 -28.02 -103.96 30.87
N ARG A 27 -28.31 -104.22 32.15
CA ARG A 27 -28.26 -105.51 32.88
C ARG A 27 -26.97 -106.34 32.85
N SER A 28 -26.38 -106.45 34.03
CA SER A 28 -26.10 -107.77 34.62
C SER A 28 -26.97 -107.93 35.86
N ASP A 29 -28.23 -108.34 35.63
CA ASP A 29 -29.03 -108.97 36.67
C ASP A 29 -28.36 -110.28 37.02
N THR A 30 -27.81 -110.32 38.23
CA THR A 30 -27.69 -111.58 38.96
C THR A 30 -28.82 -111.55 39.97
N GLU A 31 -30.06 -111.71 39.48
CA GLU A 31 -31.19 -112.07 40.33
C GLU A 31 -30.93 -113.50 40.83
N GLN A 32 -30.31 -113.58 42.00
CA GLN A 32 -30.64 -114.67 42.91
C GLN A 32 -32.13 -114.51 43.22
N GLU A 33 -32.97 -115.33 42.57
CA GLU A 33 -34.32 -115.65 42.99
C GLU A 33 -34.28 -116.31 44.38
N GLY A 34 -34.00 -115.50 45.39
CA GLY A 34 -34.35 -115.78 46.77
C GLY A 34 -35.63 -115.01 47.05
N LYS A 35 -36.75 -115.73 47.20
CA LYS A 35 -37.98 -115.25 47.84
C LYS A 35 -37.66 -114.65 49.22
N TYR A 36 -37.22 -113.39 49.25
CA TYR A 36 -37.23 -112.57 50.44
C TYR A 36 -38.45 -111.67 50.32
N TYR A 37 -39.42 -111.89 51.18
CA TYR A 37 -40.49 -110.92 51.45
C TYR A 37 -39.83 -109.57 51.80
N SER A 38 -39.68 -108.68 50.82
CA SER A 38 -39.11 -107.36 51.06
C SER A 38 -40.17 -106.53 51.77
N GLU A 39 -39.89 -106.16 53.02
CA GLU A 39 -40.71 -105.25 53.81
C GLU A 39 -40.97 -103.93 53.05
N GLU A 40 -40.13 -103.55 52.06
CA GLU A 40 -40.32 -102.37 51.21
C GLU A 40 -41.52 -102.45 50.25
N ALA A 41 -41.82 -103.63 49.69
CA ALA A 41 -42.98 -103.81 48.81
C ALA A 41 -44.29 -103.84 49.61
N GLU A 42 -44.25 -104.29 50.87
CA GLU A 42 -45.40 -104.25 51.78
C GLU A 42 -45.77 -102.80 52.17
N VAL A 43 -44.79 -101.89 52.26
CA VAL A 43 -45.03 -100.49 52.63
C VAL A 43 -45.94 -99.77 51.64
N ASP A 44 -45.84 -100.10 50.35
CA ASP A 44 -46.59 -99.43 49.27
C ASP A 44 -48.05 -99.90 49.16
N LEU A 45 -48.33 -101.14 49.58
CA LEU A 45 -49.66 -101.75 49.48
C LEU A 45 -50.49 -101.54 50.76
N ARG A 46 -49.84 -101.26 51.89
CA ARG A 46 -50.49 -101.15 53.21
C ARG A 46 -50.86 -99.71 53.54
N ASP A 47 -52.09 -99.56 54.04
CA ASP A 47 -52.62 -98.28 54.48
C ASP A 47 -51.96 -97.85 55.81
N PRO A 48 -51.38 -96.63 55.88
CA PRO A 48 -50.69 -96.15 57.07
C PRO A 48 -51.63 -95.96 58.28
N GLY A 49 -52.91 -95.66 58.05
CA GLY A 49 -53.92 -95.54 59.09
C GLY A 49 -54.26 -96.90 59.69
N ARG A 50 -54.45 -97.92 58.85
CA ARG A 50 -54.70 -99.30 59.31
C ARG A 50 -53.49 -99.88 60.05
N ASP A 51 -52.27 -99.64 59.59
CA ASP A 51 -51.06 -100.07 60.30
C ASP A 51 -50.96 -99.41 61.70
N TYR A 52 -51.34 -98.14 61.83
CA TYR A 52 -51.37 -97.46 63.13
C TYR A 52 -52.45 -98.04 64.07
N GLU A 53 -53.63 -98.37 63.54
CA GLU A 53 -54.69 -99.04 64.31
C GLU A 53 -54.23 -100.43 64.80
N LEU A 54 -53.58 -101.22 63.94
CA LEU A 54 -52.98 -102.50 64.32
C LEU A 54 -51.87 -102.33 65.37
N TYR A 55 -51.02 -101.31 65.24
CA TYR A 55 -50.00 -100.98 66.24
C TYR A 55 -50.65 -100.73 67.60
N LYS A 56 -51.67 -99.86 67.64
CA LYS A 56 -52.40 -99.53 68.86
C LYS A 56 -53.08 -100.76 69.48
N TYR A 57 -53.70 -101.61 68.65
CA TYR A 57 -54.33 -102.85 69.10
C TYR A 57 -53.32 -103.82 69.71
N THR A 58 -52.18 -104.05 69.06
CA THR A 58 -51.12 -104.93 69.60
C THR A 58 -50.49 -104.39 70.90
N CYS A 59 -50.41 -103.06 71.07
CA CYS A 59 -50.02 -102.46 72.35
C CYS A 59 -51.06 -102.72 73.46
N GLN A 60 -52.36 -102.64 73.16
CA GLN A 60 -53.43 -102.91 74.12
C GLN A 60 -53.44 -104.39 74.54
N GLU A 61 -53.28 -105.32 73.59
CA GLU A 61 -53.16 -106.75 73.90
C GLU A 61 -51.91 -107.05 74.73
N LEU A 62 -50.76 -106.45 74.40
CA LEU A 62 -49.54 -106.60 75.20
C LEU A 62 -49.72 -106.06 76.63
N GLN A 63 -50.41 -104.93 76.80
CA GLN A 63 -50.75 -104.38 78.11
C GLN A 63 -51.66 -105.34 78.90
N ARG A 64 -52.65 -105.96 78.24
CA ARG A 64 -53.53 -106.97 78.86
C ARG A 64 -52.73 -108.19 79.31
N LEU A 65 -51.85 -108.71 78.45
CA LEU A 65 -50.97 -109.84 78.77
C LEU A 65 -50.02 -109.52 79.93
N MET A 66 -49.47 -108.31 79.99
CA MET A 66 -48.62 -107.89 81.12
C MET A 66 -49.40 -107.80 82.44
N ALA A 67 -50.64 -107.27 82.42
CA ALA A 67 -51.51 -107.23 83.60
C ALA A 67 -51.87 -108.65 84.07
N GLU A 68 -52.10 -109.56 83.14
CA GLU A 68 -52.42 -110.96 83.43
C GLU A 68 -51.22 -111.74 83.96
N ILE A 69 -50.02 -111.51 83.42
CA ILE A 69 -48.76 -112.03 83.99
C ILE A 69 -48.54 -111.49 85.41
N GLN A 70 -48.92 -110.23 85.68
CA GLN A 70 -48.83 -109.63 87.01
C GLN A 70 -49.80 -110.28 88.01
N ASP A 71 -51.05 -110.55 87.61
CA ASP A 71 -52.03 -111.25 88.45
C ASP A 71 -51.65 -112.73 88.69
N LEU A 72 -51.15 -113.43 87.66
CA LEU A 72 -50.67 -114.80 87.81
C LEU A 72 -49.47 -114.88 88.76
N LYS A 73 -48.54 -113.93 88.68
CA LYS A 73 -47.39 -113.85 89.62
C LYS A 73 -47.80 -113.59 91.07
N SER A 74 -48.91 -112.88 91.33
CA SER A 74 -49.34 -112.58 92.70
C SER A 74 -49.99 -113.77 93.41
N ARG A 75 -50.55 -114.73 92.65
CA ARG A 75 -51.30 -115.89 93.19
C ARG A 75 -50.45 -117.10 93.61
N GLY A 76 -49.22 -117.25 93.08
CA GLY A 76 -48.19 -118.20 93.55
C GLY A 76 -48.58 -119.70 93.58
N GLY A 77 -48.33 -120.45 92.49
CA GLY A 77 -48.51 -121.92 92.42
C GLY A 77 -47.64 -122.58 91.33
N LYS A 78 -47.42 -123.91 91.40
CA LYS A 78 -46.49 -124.63 90.48
C LYS A 78 -46.97 -124.73 89.02
N ASP A 79 -48.28 -124.78 88.76
CA ASP A 79 -48.85 -124.79 87.40
C ASP A 79 -48.86 -123.41 86.72
N VAL A 80 -48.69 -122.34 87.50
CA VAL A 80 -48.65 -120.95 87.03
C VAL A 80 -47.43 -120.69 86.12
N ALA A 81 -46.38 -121.49 86.24
CA ALA A 81 -45.17 -121.36 85.42
C ALA A 81 -45.44 -121.62 83.92
N ILE A 82 -46.35 -122.55 83.59
CA ILE A 82 -46.68 -122.90 82.20
C ILE A 82 -47.53 -121.78 81.57
N GLU A 83 -48.54 -121.29 82.28
CA GLU A 83 -49.39 -120.18 81.82
C GLU A 83 -48.60 -118.87 81.65
N ILE A 84 -47.66 -118.58 82.56
CA ILE A 84 -46.76 -117.41 82.40
C ILE A 84 -45.90 -117.54 81.15
N GLU A 85 -45.39 -118.74 80.84
CA GLU A 85 -44.55 -118.95 79.66
C GLU A 85 -45.37 -118.85 78.36
N GLU A 86 -46.61 -119.34 78.35
CA GLU A 86 -47.53 -119.16 77.21
C GLU A 86 -47.83 -117.67 76.96
N ARG A 87 -48.08 -116.90 78.03
CA ARG A 87 -48.31 -115.44 77.93
C ARG A 87 -47.07 -114.66 77.53
N ARG A 88 -45.88 -115.14 77.91
CA ARG A 88 -44.61 -114.62 77.40
C ARG A 88 -44.45 -114.88 75.90
N ILE A 89 -44.78 -116.08 75.42
CA ILE A 89 -44.74 -116.41 73.99
C ILE A 89 -45.71 -115.50 73.22
N GLN A 90 -46.95 -115.33 73.69
CA GLN A 90 -47.92 -114.40 73.09
C GLN A 90 -47.41 -112.95 73.09
N SER A 91 -46.80 -112.50 74.19
CA SER A 91 -46.16 -111.19 74.28
C SER A 91 -45.00 -111.03 73.29
N CYS A 92 -44.17 -112.07 73.11
CA CYS A 92 -43.09 -112.08 72.14
C CYS A 92 -43.60 -111.96 70.69
N VAL A 93 -44.71 -112.63 70.36
CA VAL A 93 -45.39 -112.47 69.06
C VAL A 93 -45.82 -111.01 68.85
N HIS A 94 -46.47 -110.40 69.85
CA HIS A 94 -46.83 -108.98 69.77
C HIS A 94 -45.60 -108.07 69.63
N PHE A 95 -44.51 -108.32 70.36
CA PHE A 95 -43.25 -107.58 70.17
C PHE A 95 -42.66 -107.75 68.76
N MET A 96 -42.74 -108.94 68.16
CA MET A 96 -42.31 -109.16 66.79
C MET A 96 -43.17 -108.35 65.81
N THR A 97 -44.50 -108.31 66.02
CA THR A 97 -45.39 -107.48 65.19
C THR A 97 -45.07 -105.98 65.33
N LEU A 98 -44.86 -105.47 66.54
CA LEU A 98 -44.48 -104.07 66.79
C LEU A 98 -43.13 -103.72 66.15
N LYS A 99 -42.14 -104.63 66.21
CA LYS A 99 -40.86 -104.44 65.52
C LYS A 99 -41.03 -104.39 64.01
N LYS A 100 -41.88 -105.26 63.43
CA LYS A 100 -42.18 -105.24 62.00
C LYS A 100 -42.87 -103.92 61.60
N LEU A 101 -43.89 -103.48 62.35
CA LEU A 101 -44.58 -102.21 62.07
C LEU A 101 -43.65 -100.99 62.19
N ASN A 102 -42.72 -100.99 63.15
CA ASN A 102 -41.70 -99.94 63.26
C ASN A 102 -40.74 -99.93 62.06
N ARG A 103 -40.29 -101.11 61.58
CA ARG A 103 -39.47 -101.20 60.36
C ARG A 103 -40.23 -100.64 59.15
N LEU A 104 -41.48 -101.05 58.96
CA LEU A 104 -42.34 -100.53 57.88
C LEU A 104 -42.51 -99.01 57.96
N ALA A 105 -42.73 -98.45 59.16
CA ALA A 105 -42.84 -97.01 59.35
C ALA A 105 -41.54 -96.26 59.01
N HIS A 106 -40.38 -96.79 59.44
CA HIS A 106 -39.08 -96.21 59.10
C HIS A 106 -38.76 -96.30 57.60
N ILE A 107 -39.09 -97.41 56.96
CA ILE A 107 -38.95 -97.58 55.50
C ILE A 107 -39.84 -96.58 54.77
N ARG A 108 -41.12 -96.44 55.17
CA ARG A 108 -42.07 -95.48 54.59
C ARG A 108 -41.58 -94.04 54.74
N LEU A 109 -41.07 -93.67 55.92
CA LEU A 109 -40.51 -92.35 56.19
C LEU A 109 -39.28 -92.10 55.32
N LYS A 110 -38.35 -93.06 55.24
CA LYS A 110 -37.15 -92.94 54.41
C LYS A 110 -37.52 -92.77 52.95
N LYS A 111 -38.45 -93.58 52.41
CA LYS A 111 -38.94 -93.47 51.04
C LYS A 111 -39.54 -92.10 50.73
N GLY A 112 -40.41 -91.58 51.60
CA GLY A 112 -40.99 -90.24 51.42
C GLY A 112 -39.95 -89.12 51.51
N ARG A 113 -38.96 -89.26 52.40
CA ARG A 113 -37.85 -88.32 52.53
C ARG A 113 -36.96 -88.32 51.29
N ASP A 114 -36.62 -89.49 50.76
CA ASP A 114 -35.76 -89.61 49.59
C ASP A 114 -36.49 -89.08 48.34
N GLN A 115 -37.78 -89.40 48.16
CA GLN A 115 -38.58 -88.88 47.05
C GLN A 115 -38.71 -87.36 47.07
N THR A 116 -38.98 -86.76 48.24
CA THR A 116 -39.04 -85.29 48.37
C THR A 116 -37.68 -84.65 48.17
N HIS A 117 -36.60 -85.31 48.62
CA HIS A 117 -35.24 -84.85 48.40
C HIS A 117 -34.85 -84.87 46.91
N GLU A 118 -35.19 -85.92 46.18
CA GLU A 118 -34.96 -86.00 44.73
C GLU A 118 -35.71 -84.92 43.96
N ALA A 119 -36.98 -84.68 44.30
CA ALA A 119 -37.78 -83.61 43.69
C ALA A 119 -37.17 -82.23 43.99
N LYS A 120 -36.77 -82.00 45.25
CA LYS A 120 -36.07 -80.78 45.66
C LYS A 120 -34.78 -80.57 44.85
N GLN A 121 -33.96 -81.60 44.71
CA GLN A 121 -32.71 -81.52 43.95
C GLN A 121 -32.94 -81.16 42.47
N LYS A 122 -34.01 -81.66 41.85
CA LYS A 122 -34.38 -81.28 40.47
C LYS A 122 -34.83 -79.82 40.39
N VAL A 123 -35.62 -79.35 41.35
CA VAL A 123 -36.06 -77.94 41.42
C VAL A 123 -34.86 -77.02 41.63
N ASP A 124 -33.94 -77.38 42.52
CA ASP A 124 -32.70 -76.62 42.75
C ASP A 124 -31.85 -76.53 41.48
N ALA A 125 -31.78 -77.60 40.68
CA ALA A 125 -31.08 -77.61 39.40
C ALA A 125 -31.74 -76.69 38.36
N TYR A 126 -33.08 -76.72 38.22
CA TYR A 126 -33.79 -75.78 37.34
C TYR A 126 -33.69 -74.33 37.81
N HIS A 127 -33.76 -74.10 39.12
CA HIS A 127 -33.57 -72.78 39.70
C HIS A 127 -32.15 -72.26 39.42
N LEU A 128 -31.12 -73.11 39.47
CA LEU A 128 -29.77 -72.73 39.07
C LEU A 128 -29.67 -72.33 37.60
N GLN A 129 -30.32 -73.07 36.69
CA GLN A 129 -30.39 -72.71 35.27
C GLN A 129 -31.07 -71.36 35.07
N LEU A 130 -32.17 -71.10 35.77
CA LEU A 130 -32.86 -69.81 35.73
C LEU A 130 -31.96 -68.68 36.24
N GLN A 131 -31.23 -68.89 37.33
CA GLN A 131 -30.30 -67.90 37.86
C GLN A 131 -29.17 -67.58 36.88
N ASN A 132 -28.66 -68.58 36.15
CA ASN A 132 -27.66 -68.36 35.09
C ASN A 132 -28.22 -67.46 33.98
N LEU A 133 -29.45 -67.71 33.51
CA LEU A 133 -30.10 -66.89 32.48
C LEU A 133 -30.41 -65.48 32.98
N LEU A 134 -30.89 -65.33 34.22
CA LEU A 134 -31.12 -64.01 34.81
C LEU A 134 -29.82 -63.22 34.94
N TYR A 135 -28.72 -63.89 35.26
CA TYR A 135 -27.41 -63.26 35.27
C TYR A 135 -26.99 -62.82 33.87
N GLU A 136 -27.20 -63.63 32.84
CA GLU A 136 -26.89 -63.30 31.44
C GLU A 136 -27.72 -62.10 30.95
N VAL A 137 -29.03 -62.10 31.20
CA VAL A 137 -29.91 -60.96 30.88
C VAL A 137 -29.45 -59.70 31.61
N MET A 138 -29.14 -59.80 32.91
CA MET A 138 -28.63 -58.67 33.68
C MET A 138 -27.28 -58.18 33.14
N HIS A 139 -26.39 -59.09 32.74
CA HIS A 139 -25.09 -58.74 32.16
C HIS A 139 -25.26 -58.02 30.82
N LEU A 140 -26.06 -58.58 29.91
CA LEU A 140 -26.35 -57.97 28.61
C LEU A 140 -27.05 -56.62 28.76
N GLN A 141 -28.00 -56.49 29.69
CA GLN A 141 -28.66 -55.23 29.95
C GLN A 141 -27.66 -54.20 30.52
N LYS A 142 -26.78 -54.60 31.45
CA LYS A 142 -25.69 -53.75 31.94
C LYS A 142 -24.71 -53.36 30.84
N GLU A 143 -24.44 -54.26 29.90
CA GLU A 143 -23.56 -54.00 28.77
C GLU A 143 -24.21 -53.04 27.77
N ILE A 144 -25.51 -53.21 27.47
CA ILE A 144 -26.29 -52.28 26.66
C ILE A 144 -26.37 -50.90 27.33
N THR A 145 -26.69 -50.82 28.62
CA THR A 145 -26.71 -49.52 29.32
C THR A 145 -25.34 -48.88 29.30
N LYS A 146 -24.27 -49.66 29.51
CA LYS A 146 -22.89 -49.16 29.39
C LYS A 146 -22.55 -48.69 27.96
N CYS A 147 -23.05 -49.37 26.93
CA CYS A 147 -22.89 -48.96 25.54
C CYS A 147 -23.73 -47.73 25.18
N LEU A 148 -24.91 -47.55 25.77
CA LEU A 148 -25.78 -46.38 25.58
C LEU A 148 -25.33 -45.17 26.42
N GLU A 149 -24.66 -45.41 27.54
CA GLU A 149 -23.97 -44.40 28.33
C GLU A 149 -22.66 -43.93 27.68
N PHE A 150 -22.28 -44.52 26.54
CA PHE A 150 -21.17 -44.02 25.75
C PHE A 150 -21.50 -42.64 25.18
N LYS A 151 -21.07 -41.62 25.91
CA LYS A 151 -21.05 -40.25 25.41
C LYS A 151 -19.75 -40.05 24.65
N SER A 152 -19.88 -39.78 23.36
CA SER A 152 -18.74 -39.40 22.56
C SER A 152 -18.44 -37.92 22.81
N LYS A 153 -17.15 -37.58 22.94
CA LYS A 153 -16.68 -36.24 23.33
C LYS A 153 -17.14 -35.11 22.41
N HIS A 154 -17.64 -35.42 21.21
CA HIS A 154 -18.15 -34.42 20.27
C HIS A 154 -19.47 -33.78 20.69
N GLU A 155 -20.24 -34.41 21.60
CA GLU A 155 -21.50 -33.83 22.13
C GLU A 155 -21.26 -32.64 23.09
N GLU A 156 -20.05 -32.51 23.65
CA GLU A 156 -19.68 -31.41 24.55
C GLU A 156 -19.00 -30.23 23.82
N ILE A 157 -18.82 -30.33 22.50
CA ILE A 157 -18.14 -29.30 21.70
C ILE A 157 -19.21 -28.38 21.09
N ASP A 158 -19.14 -27.10 21.40
CA ASP A 158 -19.94 -26.07 20.72
C ASP A 158 -19.48 -25.96 19.26
N LEU A 159 -20.33 -26.43 18.34
CA LEU A 159 -20.04 -26.49 16.91
C LEU A 159 -20.35 -25.15 16.21
N VAL A 160 -19.57 -24.84 15.17
CA VAL A 160 -19.83 -23.70 14.27
C VAL A 160 -21.22 -23.80 13.64
N SER A 161 -21.88 -22.66 13.46
CA SER A 161 -23.22 -22.60 12.90
C SER A 161 -23.26 -23.19 11.48
N LEU A 162 -24.40 -23.81 11.12
CA LEU A 162 -24.58 -24.46 9.81
C LEU A 162 -24.28 -23.50 8.64
N GLU A 163 -24.71 -22.25 8.80
CA GLU A 163 -24.64 -21.24 7.74
C GLU A 163 -23.22 -20.74 7.52
N GLU A 164 -22.42 -20.62 8.58
CA GLU A 164 -21.01 -20.22 8.50
C GLU A 164 -20.18 -21.37 7.95
N PHE A 165 -20.45 -22.61 8.36
CA PHE A 165 -19.78 -23.80 7.84
C PHE A 165 -19.91 -23.92 6.31
N TYR A 166 -21.13 -23.82 5.75
CA TYR A 166 -21.31 -23.95 4.30
C TYR A 166 -20.82 -22.74 3.48
N LYS A 167 -20.62 -21.57 4.11
CA LYS A 167 -20.08 -20.38 3.44
C LYS A 167 -18.55 -20.32 3.45
N GLU A 168 -17.92 -20.78 4.52
CA GLU A 168 -16.48 -20.63 4.74
C GLU A 168 -15.68 -21.90 4.44
N ALA A 169 -16.30 -23.08 4.51
CA ALA A 169 -15.60 -24.33 4.28
C ALA A 169 -15.33 -24.56 2.78
N PRO A 170 -14.08 -24.92 2.39
CA PRO A 170 -13.73 -25.34 1.04
C PRO A 170 -14.62 -26.49 0.53
N PRO A 171 -14.86 -26.57 -0.78
CA PRO A 171 -15.70 -27.61 -1.39
C PRO A 171 -15.20 -29.04 -1.12
N ASP A 172 -13.89 -29.22 -0.91
CA ASP A 172 -13.27 -30.51 -0.60
C ASP A 172 -13.68 -31.09 0.76
N ILE A 173 -14.03 -30.22 1.73
CA ILE A 173 -14.42 -30.60 3.09
C ILE A 173 -15.94 -30.53 3.26
N SER A 174 -16.59 -29.52 2.66
CA SER A 174 -18.04 -29.34 2.82
C SER A 174 -18.86 -30.42 2.12
N LYS A 175 -18.37 -30.99 0.98
CA LYS A 175 -18.98 -32.11 0.23
C LYS A 175 -20.52 -32.09 0.24
N ALA A 176 -21.09 -30.96 -0.19
CA ALA A 176 -22.50 -30.62 -0.02
C ALA A 176 -23.50 -31.68 -0.54
N GLU A 177 -23.10 -32.51 -1.50
CA GLU A 177 -23.93 -33.59 -2.06
C GLU A 177 -24.17 -34.75 -1.07
N VAL A 178 -23.24 -35.02 -0.16
CA VAL A 178 -23.32 -36.15 0.78
C VAL A 178 -23.68 -35.69 2.20
N THR A 179 -23.23 -34.48 2.59
CA THR A 179 -23.48 -33.88 3.92
C THR A 179 -24.89 -33.32 4.09
N MET A 180 -25.63 -33.03 3.02
CA MET A 180 -27.04 -32.61 3.12
C MET A 180 -28.01 -33.79 3.32
N GLY A 181 -27.60 -35.01 2.98
CA GLY A 181 -28.43 -36.22 3.06
C GLY A 181 -28.29 -37.01 4.36
N ASP A 182 -27.12 -36.96 5.01
CA ASP A 182 -26.82 -37.74 6.23
C ASP A 182 -26.33 -36.82 7.38
N PRO A 183 -27.08 -36.72 8.50
CA PRO A 183 -26.69 -35.88 9.63
C PRO A 183 -25.37 -36.34 10.28
N HIS A 184 -25.00 -37.62 10.20
CA HIS A 184 -23.74 -38.11 10.76
C HIS A 184 -22.53 -37.62 9.95
N GLN A 185 -22.60 -37.68 8.63
CA GLN A 185 -21.52 -37.15 7.78
C GLN A 185 -21.43 -35.64 7.87
N GLN A 186 -22.56 -34.97 8.08
CA GLN A 186 -22.60 -33.54 8.33
C GLN A 186 -21.84 -33.15 9.61
N THR A 187 -21.99 -33.89 10.70
CA THR A 187 -21.24 -33.60 11.94
C THR A 187 -19.75 -33.94 11.80
N LEU A 188 -19.39 -35.03 11.11
CA LEU A 188 -17.99 -35.36 10.82
C LEU A 188 -17.29 -34.27 9.99
N ALA A 189 -17.92 -33.80 8.91
CA ALA A 189 -17.37 -32.74 8.08
C ALA A 189 -17.18 -31.42 8.83
N ARG A 190 -18.08 -31.11 9.78
CA ARG A 190 -17.91 -29.95 10.67
C ARG A 190 -16.75 -30.12 11.65
N LEU A 191 -16.60 -31.31 12.25
CA LEU A 191 -15.50 -31.60 13.16
C LEU A 191 -14.14 -31.54 12.44
N ASP A 192 -14.07 -32.05 11.21
CA ASP A 192 -12.85 -32.01 10.40
C ASP A 192 -12.50 -30.57 9.99
N TRP A 193 -13.50 -29.77 9.62
CA TRP A 193 -13.30 -28.34 9.35
C TRP A 193 -12.81 -27.58 10.58
N GLU A 194 -13.42 -27.79 11.75
CA GLU A 194 -12.97 -27.16 12.99
C GLU A 194 -11.57 -27.60 13.38
N LEU A 195 -11.23 -28.86 13.17
CA LEU A 195 -9.90 -29.38 13.42
C LEU A 195 -8.87 -28.68 12.52
N GLU A 196 -9.16 -28.54 11.23
CA GLU A 196 -8.32 -27.77 10.32
C GLU A 196 -8.24 -26.30 10.67
N GLN A 197 -9.37 -25.67 11.02
CA GLN A 197 -9.37 -24.28 11.47
C GLN A 197 -8.50 -24.13 12.71
N ARG A 198 -8.65 -24.98 13.73
CA ARG A 198 -7.82 -24.94 14.94
C ARG A 198 -6.34 -25.19 14.63
N LYS A 199 -6.01 -26.06 13.68
CA LYS A 199 -4.62 -26.24 13.21
C LYS A 199 -4.09 -24.96 12.54
N ARG A 200 -4.85 -24.35 11.63
CA ARG A 200 -4.47 -23.09 10.95
C ARG A 200 -4.32 -21.94 11.95
N LEU A 201 -5.25 -21.80 12.90
CA LEU A 201 -5.19 -20.79 13.95
C LEU A 201 -4.01 -21.03 14.90
N ALA A 202 -3.73 -22.28 15.28
CA ALA A 202 -2.59 -22.61 16.12
C ALA A 202 -1.25 -22.32 15.42
N GLU A 203 -1.14 -22.61 14.12
CA GLU A 203 0.06 -22.30 13.34
C GLU A 203 0.24 -20.78 13.21
N LYS A 204 -0.82 -20.06 12.81
CA LYS A 204 -0.81 -18.59 12.73
C LYS A 204 -0.49 -17.94 14.08
N TYR A 205 -1.01 -18.48 15.18
CA TYR A 205 -0.66 -18.01 16.52
C TYR A 205 0.82 -18.26 16.85
N ARG A 206 1.37 -19.42 16.46
CA ARG A 206 2.80 -19.75 16.63
C ARG A 206 3.69 -18.80 15.82
N GLU A 207 3.31 -18.51 14.58
CA GLU A 207 3.99 -17.51 13.72
C GLU A 207 3.91 -16.11 14.35
N CYS A 208 2.74 -15.68 14.82
CA CYS A 208 2.57 -14.40 15.50
C CYS A 208 3.42 -14.31 16.78
N LEU A 209 3.53 -15.39 17.56
CA LEU A 209 4.42 -15.44 18.72
C LEU A 209 5.89 -15.35 18.33
N SER A 210 6.32 -16.06 17.28
CA SER A 210 7.69 -15.96 16.76
C SER A 210 8.01 -14.53 16.30
N ASN A 211 7.09 -13.90 15.58
CA ASN A 211 7.23 -12.51 15.12
C ASN A 211 7.26 -11.54 16.31
N LYS A 212 6.41 -11.75 17.32
CA LYS A 212 6.45 -10.97 18.56
C LYS A 212 7.81 -11.12 19.26
N GLU A 213 8.36 -12.32 19.36
CA GLU A 213 9.69 -12.55 19.96
C GLU A 213 10.82 -11.90 19.14
N LYS A 214 10.77 -11.98 17.80
CA LYS A 214 11.73 -11.29 16.92
C LYS A 214 11.68 -9.78 17.14
N ILE A 215 10.48 -9.20 17.13
CA ILE A 215 10.29 -7.76 17.38
C ILE A 215 10.76 -7.37 18.78
N LEU A 216 10.48 -8.18 19.80
CA LEU A 216 10.97 -7.91 21.16
C LEU A 216 12.49 -7.94 21.23
N LYS A 217 13.16 -8.93 20.62
CA LYS A 217 14.62 -8.99 20.53
C LYS A 217 15.20 -7.78 19.79
N GLU A 218 14.59 -7.37 18.69
CA GLU A 218 14.99 -6.15 17.99
C GLU A 218 14.82 -4.89 18.86
N ILE A 219 13.73 -4.80 19.60
CA ILE A 219 13.49 -3.68 20.53
C ILE A 219 14.54 -3.69 21.64
N GLU A 220 14.90 -4.86 22.17
CA GLU A 220 15.95 -5.01 23.19
C GLU A 220 17.29 -4.51 22.64
N VAL A 221 17.70 -4.99 21.46
CA VAL A 221 18.95 -4.56 20.80
C VAL A 221 18.93 -3.06 20.51
N LYS A 222 17.81 -2.53 20.01
CA LYS A 222 17.66 -1.08 19.75
C LYS A 222 17.67 -0.27 21.05
N LYS A 223 17.09 -0.77 22.14
CA LYS A 223 17.14 -0.14 23.47
C LYS A 223 18.54 -0.16 24.07
N GLU A 224 19.26 -1.27 23.97
CA GLU A 224 20.67 -1.36 24.39
C GLU A 224 21.56 -0.44 23.57
N TYR A 225 21.33 -0.37 22.25
CA TYR A 225 22.03 0.57 21.39
C TYR A 225 21.74 2.02 21.79
N LEU A 226 20.47 2.39 21.99
CA LEU A 226 20.07 3.72 22.44
C LEU A 226 20.60 4.05 23.84
N SER A 227 20.58 3.11 24.78
CA SER A 227 21.10 3.31 26.14
C SER A 227 22.63 3.42 26.15
N SER A 228 23.33 2.81 25.19
CA SER A 228 24.76 3.00 24.97
C SER A 228 25.11 4.30 24.23
N LEU A 229 24.20 4.78 23.37
CA LEU A 229 24.38 5.95 22.52
C LEU A 229 24.05 7.25 23.27
N GLN A 230 22.98 7.28 24.06
CA GLN A 230 22.56 8.44 24.86
C GLN A 230 23.69 9.03 25.74
N PRO A 231 24.44 8.24 26.54
CA PRO A 231 25.55 8.78 27.33
C PRO A 231 26.71 9.26 26.45
N ARG A 232 26.99 8.58 25.32
CA ARG A 232 28.02 9.03 24.37
C ARG A 232 27.65 10.36 23.71
N LEU A 233 26.40 10.53 23.29
CA LEU A 233 25.86 11.77 22.75
C LEU A 233 25.86 12.88 23.79
N ASN A 234 25.46 12.61 25.03
CA ASN A 234 25.53 13.59 26.11
C ASN A 234 26.98 14.00 26.42
N SER A 235 27.92 13.08 26.43
CA SER A 235 29.35 13.40 26.58
C SER A 235 29.87 14.28 25.43
N ILE A 236 29.47 13.99 24.17
CA ILE A 236 29.82 14.81 23.02
C ILE A 236 29.17 16.19 23.10
N MET A 237 27.89 16.27 23.46
CA MET A 237 27.15 17.52 23.62
C MET A 237 27.80 18.41 24.70
N GLN A 238 28.08 17.86 25.88
CA GLN A 238 28.78 18.56 26.97
C GLN A 238 30.21 18.97 26.60
N ALA A 239 30.93 18.16 25.82
CA ALA A 239 32.25 18.52 25.30
C ALA A 239 32.19 19.61 24.22
N SER A 240 31.09 19.71 23.47
CA SER A 240 30.92 20.67 22.38
C SER A 240 30.32 22.02 22.80
N LEU A 241 29.63 22.07 23.96
CA LEU A 241 29.00 23.27 24.52
C LEU A 241 29.98 24.45 24.71
N PRO A 242 31.19 24.28 25.29
CA PRO A 242 32.16 25.37 25.45
C PRO A 242 32.65 25.93 24.12
N VAL A 243 32.72 25.09 23.08
CA VAL A 243 33.16 25.47 21.73
C VAL A 243 32.03 26.18 20.98
N GLN A 244 30.77 25.77 21.18
CA GLN A 244 29.59 26.44 20.62
C GLN A 244 29.38 27.84 21.21
N GLU A 245 29.55 27.99 22.52
CA GLU A 245 29.45 29.29 23.21
C GLU A 245 30.59 30.24 22.80
N TYR A 246 31.80 29.72 22.61
CA TYR A 246 32.96 30.52 22.18
C TYR A 246 32.86 30.98 20.71
N LEU A 247 32.19 30.22 19.84
CA LEU A 247 32.08 30.52 18.40
C LEU A 247 30.78 31.22 17.99
N PHE A 248 29.87 31.56 18.91
CA PHE A 248 28.59 32.25 18.62
C PHE A 248 27.77 31.59 17.50
N MET A 249 27.60 30.26 17.52
CA MET A 249 26.88 29.52 16.46
C MET A 249 25.50 29.03 16.92
N PRO A 250 24.38 29.52 16.36
CA PRO A 250 23.03 29.02 16.67
C PRO A 250 22.71 27.77 15.81
N PHE A 251 23.05 26.57 16.30
CA PHE A 251 22.90 25.32 15.54
C PHE A 251 21.49 24.71 15.50
N ASP A 252 20.53 25.16 16.31
CA ASP A 252 19.26 24.43 16.47
C ASP A 252 18.35 24.45 15.22
N GLN A 253 18.37 25.54 14.44
CA GLN A 253 17.63 25.63 13.17
C GLN A 253 18.41 25.02 12.00
N ALA A 254 19.72 25.27 11.92
CA ALA A 254 20.58 24.71 10.89
C ALA A 254 20.68 23.17 10.99
N HIS A 255 20.67 22.62 12.22
CA HIS A 255 20.70 21.18 12.44
C HIS A 255 19.39 20.51 12.03
N LYS A 256 18.23 21.07 12.39
CA LYS A 256 16.92 20.56 11.93
C LYS A 256 16.80 20.58 10.41
N GLN A 257 17.31 21.63 9.76
CA GLN A 257 17.37 21.69 8.30
C GLN A 257 18.34 20.64 7.73
N TYR A 258 19.46 20.36 8.39
CA TYR A 258 20.42 19.34 7.97
C TYR A 258 19.92 17.90 8.19
N GLU A 259 19.20 17.63 9.27
CA GLU A 259 18.53 16.35 9.52
C GLU A 259 17.45 16.09 8.47
N THR A 260 16.68 17.13 8.10
CA THR A 260 15.72 17.06 7.00
C THR A 260 16.44 16.87 5.66
N ALA A 261 17.59 17.51 5.46
CA ALA A 261 18.40 17.38 4.26
C ALA A 261 18.98 15.97 4.05
N ARG A 262 19.15 15.15 5.11
CA ARG A 262 19.59 13.74 4.97
C ARG A 262 18.64 12.89 4.14
N HIS A 263 17.36 13.27 4.08
CA HIS A 263 16.34 12.56 3.30
C HIS A 263 16.14 13.14 1.90
N LEU A 264 16.92 14.14 1.49
CA LEU A 264 16.85 14.70 0.14
C LEU A 264 17.53 13.78 -0.88
N PRO A 265 17.00 13.70 -2.11
CA PRO A 265 17.69 13.11 -3.25
C PRO A 265 19.06 13.77 -3.47
N PRO A 266 20.07 13.04 -3.99
CA PRO A 266 21.42 13.60 -4.16
C PRO A 266 21.46 14.94 -4.92
N PRO A 267 20.71 15.15 -6.03
CA PRO A 267 20.71 16.44 -6.73
C PRO A 267 20.10 17.58 -5.92
N LEU A 268 19.04 17.31 -5.15
CA LEU A 268 18.42 18.31 -4.27
C LEU A 268 19.29 18.60 -3.05
N TYR A 269 20.03 17.61 -2.54
CA TYR A 269 21.00 17.81 -1.48
C TYR A 269 22.16 18.71 -1.92
N VAL A 270 22.72 18.46 -3.11
CA VAL A 270 23.75 19.34 -3.70
C VAL A 270 23.21 20.76 -3.84
N LEU A 271 22.01 20.93 -4.42
CA LEU A 271 21.38 22.25 -4.54
C LEU A 271 21.21 22.92 -3.17
N PHE A 272 20.72 22.20 -2.15
CA PHE A 272 20.53 22.73 -0.81
C PHE A 272 21.85 23.19 -0.16
N VAL A 273 22.91 22.39 -0.26
CA VAL A 273 24.24 22.73 0.27
C VAL A 273 24.79 23.96 -0.45
N GLN A 274 24.66 24.03 -1.78
CA GLN A 274 25.16 25.16 -2.55
C GLN A 274 24.35 26.44 -2.29
N ALA A 275 23.04 26.33 -2.11
CA ALA A 275 22.17 27.46 -1.85
C ALA A 275 22.40 28.05 -0.44
N THR A 276 22.56 27.18 0.57
CA THR A 276 22.94 27.60 1.92
C THR A 276 24.33 28.25 1.94
N ALA A 277 25.31 27.64 1.26
CA ALA A 277 26.65 28.20 1.12
C ALA A 277 26.64 29.60 0.47
N TYR A 278 25.90 29.77 -0.63
CA TYR A 278 25.77 31.07 -1.31
C TYR A 278 25.08 32.13 -0.44
N GLY A 279 24.01 31.74 0.26
CA GLY A 279 23.27 32.62 1.16
C GLY A 279 24.10 33.10 2.35
N GLN A 280 25.00 32.26 2.86
CA GLN A 280 25.90 32.60 3.96
C GLN A 280 27.11 33.42 3.49
N ALA A 281 27.70 33.07 2.34
CA ALA A 281 28.96 33.64 1.88
C ALA A 281 28.81 34.99 1.17
N CYS A 282 27.84 35.12 0.25
CA CYS A 282 27.77 36.26 -0.65
C CYS A 282 26.51 37.10 -0.43
N ASP A 283 25.37 36.46 -0.14
CA ASP A 283 24.09 37.14 -0.23
C ASP A 283 23.05 36.68 0.79
N LYS A 284 22.92 37.45 1.88
CA LYS A 284 21.93 37.22 2.95
C LYS A 284 20.48 37.46 2.50
N THR A 285 20.25 37.81 1.24
CA THR A 285 18.90 37.98 0.69
C THR A 285 18.26 36.70 0.17
N LEU A 286 18.98 35.58 0.21
CA LEU A 286 18.49 34.26 -0.17
C LEU A 286 18.02 33.48 1.06
N SER A 287 16.79 32.96 1.02
CA SER A 287 16.26 32.02 2.02
C SER A 287 15.98 30.66 1.39
N VAL A 288 16.24 29.57 2.12
CA VAL A 288 15.98 28.20 1.67
C VAL A 288 15.06 27.48 2.65
N ALA A 289 14.12 26.71 2.12
CA ALA A 289 13.22 25.85 2.86
C ALA A 289 13.11 24.49 2.17
N ILE A 290 12.92 23.43 2.96
CA ILE A 290 12.62 22.09 2.46
C ILE A 290 11.13 21.85 2.71
N GLU A 291 10.38 21.60 1.66
CA GLU A 291 8.93 21.38 1.70
C GLU A 291 8.62 19.93 1.36
N GLY A 292 7.69 19.30 2.09
CA GLY A 292 7.19 17.96 1.79
C GLY A 292 7.08 17.01 2.99
N SER A 293 6.68 15.77 2.72
CA SER A 293 6.50 14.73 3.74
C SER A 293 7.80 13.95 3.98
N VAL A 294 8.36 14.10 5.19
CA VAL A 294 9.57 13.36 5.62
C VAL A 294 9.25 11.87 5.81
N ASP A 295 8.02 11.51 6.16
CA ASP A 295 7.62 10.13 6.39
C ASP A 295 7.53 9.32 5.09
N GLU A 296 7.02 9.92 4.02
CA GLU A 296 7.04 9.28 2.68
C GLU A 296 8.47 9.17 2.13
N ALA A 297 9.32 10.16 2.40
CA ALA A 297 10.73 10.09 2.00
C ALA A 297 11.49 8.99 2.75
N LYS A 298 11.21 8.78 4.04
CA LYS A 298 11.77 7.66 4.82
C LYS A 298 11.30 6.30 4.30
N ALA A 299 10.05 6.20 3.85
CA ALA A 299 9.52 4.98 3.25
C ALA A 299 10.22 4.62 1.92
N LEU A 300 10.65 5.62 1.14
CA LEU A 300 11.44 5.42 -0.08
C LEU A 300 12.92 5.08 0.18
N PHE A 301 13.48 5.53 1.31
CA PHE A 301 14.85 5.21 1.72
C PHE A 301 15.01 3.83 2.34
N LYS A 302 13.92 3.22 2.83
CA LYS A 302 13.95 1.80 3.17
C LYS A 302 14.13 1.03 1.86
N PRO A 303 15.25 0.30 1.66
CA PRO A 303 15.29 -0.66 0.58
C PRO A 303 14.08 -1.61 0.77
N PRO A 304 13.47 -2.10 -0.33
CA PRO A 304 12.54 -3.20 -0.20
C PRO A 304 13.31 -4.34 0.49
N GLU A 305 12.92 -4.66 1.72
CA GLU A 305 13.38 -5.90 2.36
C GLU A 305 12.94 -7.05 1.44
N ASP A 306 13.93 -7.79 0.94
CA ASP A 306 13.86 -9.12 0.37
C ASP A 306 12.58 -9.45 -0.44
N SER A 307 12.51 -8.95 -1.69
CA SER A 307 11.92 -9.78 -2.75
C SER A 307 12.98 -10.79 -3.17
N GLN A 308 13.04 -11.91 -2.46
CA GLN A 308 13.71 -13.10 -2.98
C GLN A 308 13.11 -13.43 -4.34
N ASP A 309 13.96 -13.39 -5.36
CA ASP A 309 13.75 -14.03 -6.64
C ASP A 309 13.60 -15.55 -6.41
N ASP A 310 12.38 -16.01 -6.13
CA ASP A 310 11.97 -17.40 -6.31
C ASP A 310 11.15 -17.48 -7.61
N GLU A 311 11.80 -17.25 -8.74
CA GLU A 311 11.36 -17.77 -10.04
C GLU A 311 11.64 -19.29 -10.05
N SER A 312 10.79 -20.04 -9.35
CA SER A 312 10.70 -21.49 -9.51
C SER A 312 9.66 -21.77 -10.59
N ASP A 313 10.19 -21.90 -11.81
CA ASP A 313 9.54 -22.36 -13.01
C ASP A 313 8.84 -23.70 -12.75
N SER A 314 7.52 -23.66 -12.65
CA SER A 314 6.68 -24.86 -12.67
C SER A 314 5.48 -24.64 -13.60
N ASP A 315 5.65 -25.13 -14.82
CA ASP A 315 4.60 -25.47 -15.77
C ASP A 315 3.49 -26.25 -15.07
N ALA A 316 2.31 -25.64 -14.95
CA ALA A 316 1.05 -26.34 -14.80
C ALA A 316 -0.08 -25.46 -15.35
N GLU A 317 -0.52 -25.79 -16.56
CA GLU A 317 -1.80 -25.34 -17.10
C GLU A 317 -2.94 -25.81 -16.20
N GLU A 318 -3.71 -24.89 -15.62
CA GLU A 318 -5.14 -25.14 -15.35
C GLU A 318 -5.97 -23.88 -15.59
N GLU A 319 -6.92 -24.02 -16.51
CA GLU A 319 -8.04 -23.12 -16.74
C GLU A 319 -8.88 -22.97 -15.47
N GLN A 320 -9.01 -21.76 -14.93
CA GLN A 320 -10.22 -21.41 -14.17
C GLN A 320 -10.74 -20.00 -14.49
N THR A 321 -11.94 -20.02 -15.04
CA THR A 321 -12.82 -18.91 -15.32
C THR A 321 -13.19 -18.14 -14.05
N THR A 322 -12.63 -16.94 -13.86
CA THR A 322 -13.31 -15.90 -13.09
C THR A 322 -13.34 -14.62 -13.90
N LYS A 323 -14.55 -14.10 -14.14
CA LYS A 323 -14.81 -12.82 -14.80
C LYS A 323 -14.36 -11.67 -13.88
N ARG A 324 -13.05 -11.48 -13.73
CA ARG A 324 -12.47 -10.18 -13.37
C ARG A 324 -12.27 -9.41 -14.67
N ARG A 325 -12.93 -8.25 -14.78
CA ARG A 325 -12.73 -7.31 -15.89
C ARG A 325 -11.21 -7.09 -16.05
N ARG A 326 -10.64 -7.54 -17.17
CA ARG A 326 -9.28 -7.16 -17.58
C ARG A 326 -9.22 -5.63 -17.60
N PRO A 327 -8.25 -4.98 -16.94
CA PRO A 327 -8.03 -3.55 -17.15
C PRO A 327 -7.73 -3.35 -18.63
N THR A 328 -8.46 -2.45 -19.28
CA THR A 328 -8.20 -2.04 -20.66
C THR A 328 -6.74 -1.59 -20.77
N LEU A 329 -6.01 -2.00 -21.81
CA LEU A 329 -4.60 -1.67 -22.05
C LEU A 329 -4.25 -0.18 -21.82
N GLY A 330 -5.19 0.74 -22.06
CA GLY A 330 -5.03 2.16 -21.75
C GLY A 330 -4.84 2.50 -20.26
N VAL A 331 -5.53 1.80 -19.35
CA VAL A 331 -5.42 2.02 -17.90
C VAL A 331 -4.04 1.59 -17.39
N GLN A 332 -3.49 0.50 -17.93
CA GLN A 332 -2.15 0.03 -17.59
C GLN A 332 -1.04 0.98 -18.09
N LEU A 333 -1.25 1.62 -19.24
CA LEU A 333 -0.30 2.61 -19.75
C LEU A 333 -0.37 3.90 -18.93
N ASP A 334 -1.54 4.34 -18.50
CA ASP A 334 -1.68 5.52 -17.64
C ASP A 334 -1.11 5.32 -16.24
N ASP A 335 -1.24 4.12 -15.66
CA ASP A 335 -0.57 3.79 -14.39
C ASP A 335 0.95 3.77 -14.54
N LYS A 336 1.47 3.21 -15.64
CA LYS A 336 2.91 3.26 -15.98
C LYS A 336 3.40 4.70 -16.23
N ARG A 337 2.58 5.55 -16.86
CA ARG A 337 2.91 6.98 -17.05
C ARG A 337 3.00 7.70 -15.71
N LYS A 338 2.05 7.49 -14.79
CA LYS A 338 2.10 8.06 -13.43
C LYS A 338 3.30 7.55 -12.65
N GLU A 339 3.67 6.30 -12.84
CA GLU A 339 4.86 5.73 -12.22
C GLU A 339 6.14 6.39 -12.75
N VAL A 340 6.31 6.54 -14.07
CA VAL A 340 7.45 7.25 -14.66
C VAL A 340 7.50 8.73 -14.24
N LEU A 341 6.34 9.39 -14.12
CA LEU A 341 6.23 10.79 -13.71
C LEU A 341 6.20 10.99 -12.19
N LYS A 342 6.44 9.95 -11.39
CA LYS A 342 6.37 10.00 -9.93
C LYS A 342 7.33 11.07 -9.37
N ARG A 343 6.75 12.06 -8.71
CA ARG A 343 7.50 13.12 -8.01
C ARG A 343 8.07 12.58 -6.71
N HIS A 344 9.25 13.10 -6.37
CA HIS A 344 9.79 12.93 -5.04
C HIS A 344 8.92 13.72 -4.02
N PRO A 345 8.59 13.14 -2.86
CA PRO A 345 7.73 13.80 -1.86
C PRO A 345 8.37 15.02 -1.20
N LEU A 346 9.71 15.09 -1.17
CA LEU A 346 10.45 16.29 -0.73
C LEU A 346 10.88 17.15 -1.92
N SER A 347 10.76 18.46 -1.74
CA SER A 347 11.10 19.51 -2.68
C SER A 347 11.89 20.60 -1.98
N VAL A 348 12.71 21.35 -2.71
CA VAL A 348 13.46 22.48 -2.15
C VAL A 348 12.87 23.78 -2.68
N MET A 349 12.50 24.68 -1.76
CA MET A 349 12.04 26.03 -2.07
C MET A 349 13.15 27.04 -1.77
N LEU A 350 13.38 27.96 -2.69
CA LEU A 350 14.29 29.08 -2.52
C LEU A 350 13.56 30.40 -2.80
N ASP A 351 13.79 31.36 -1.94
CA ASP A 351 13.18 32.67 -2.01
C ASP A 351 14.27 33.73 -2.13
N LEU A 352 14.20 34.49 -3.22
CA LEU A 352 15.12 35.59 -3.50
C LEU A 352 14.37 36.92 -3.36
N LYS A 353 14.71 37.71 -2.33
CA LYS A 353 14.23 39.10 -2.25
C LYS A 353 15.09 40.00 -3.13
N CYS A 354 14.45 40.70 -4.06
CA CYS A 354 15.09 41.73 -4.87
C CYS A 354 15.03 43.08 -4.13
N LYS A 355 15.79 44.07 -4.61
CA LYS A 355 15.85 45.41 -4.01
C LYS A 355 14.53 46.20 -4.13
N ASP A 356 13.62 45.76 -5.00
CA ASP A 356 12.37 46.43 -5.34
C ASP A 356 11.17 45.89 -4.53
N ASP A 357 11.42 45.36 -3.33
CA ASP A 357 10.45 44.69 -2.44
C ASP A 357 9.65 43.53 -3.07
N SER A 358 10.16 42.98 -4.18
CA SER A 358 9.62 41.78 -4.83
C SER A 358 10.38 40.53 -4.42
N VAL A 359 9.66 39.43 -4.22
CA VAL A 359 10.22 38.11 -3.91
C VAL A 359 10.00 37.17 -5.09
N LEU A 360 11.06 36.50 -5.51
CA LEU A 360 11.01 35.39 -6.46
C LEU A 360 11.07 34.08 -5.68
N HIS A 361 9.98 33.34 -5.71
CA HIS A 361 9.87 31.99 -5.17
C HIS A 361 10.18 30.98 -6.27
N LEU A 362 11.12 30.07 -6.03
CA LEU A 362 11.36 28.93 -6.91
C LEU A 362 11.18 27.64 -6.11
N THR A 363 10.38 26.71 -6.63
CA THR A 363 10.25 25.37 -6.07
C THR A 363 10.87 24.35 -7.01
N PHE A 364 11.86 23.62 -6.51
CA PHE A 364 12.51 22.55 -7.22
C PHE A 364 11.91 21.20 -6.85
N TYR A 365 11.37 20.51 -7.85
CA TYR A 365 10.92 19.12 -7.73
C TYR A 365 11.96 18.18 -8.33
N TYR A 366 11.94 16.93 -7.89
CA TYR A 366 12.81 15.89 -8.43
C TYR A 366 11.98 14.69 -8.92
N LEU A 367 12.25 14.26 -10.15
CA LEU A 367 11.65 13.10 -10.78
C LEU A 367 12.65 11.96 -10.75
N MET A 368 12.43 11.01 -9.84
CA MET A 368 13.39 9.94 -9.55
C MET A 368 13.61 9.00 -10.74
N ASN A 369 12.55 8.63 -11.45
CA ASN A 369 12.61 7.67 -12.55
C ASN A 369 13.19 8.28 -13.84
N LEU A 370 13.03 9.59 -14.01
CA LEU A 370 13.56 10.36 -15.14
C LEU A 370 14.93 10.98 -14.85
N ASN A 371 15.40 10.93 -13.60
CA ASN A 371 16.62 11.59 -13.12
C ASN A 371 16.71 13.06 -13.58
N ILE A 372 15.62 13.81 -13.39
CA ILE A 372 15.51 15.22 -13.76
C ILE A 372 14.97 16.01 -12.57
N MET A 373 15.52 17.20 -12.38
CA MET A 373 14.92 18.23 -11.54
C MET A 373 14.17 19.26 -12.38
N THR A 374 13.00 19.68 -11.90
CA THR A 374 12.13 20.68 -12.53
C THR A 374 11.96 21.87 -11.61
N VAL A 375 11.64 23.04 -12.17
CA VAL A 375 11.39 24.25 -11.40
C VAL A 375 10.02 24.83 -11.70
N LYS A 376 9.33 25.33 -10.66
CA LYS A 376 8.22 26.28 -10.82
C LYS A 376 8.63 27.62 -10.22
N ALA A 377 8.32 28.70 -10.92
CA ALA A 377 8.66 30.05 -10.52
C ALA A 377 7.39 30.83 -10.18
N LYS A 378 7.42 31.61 -9.11
CA LYS A 378 6.34 32.53 -8.77
C LYS A 378 6.94 33.86 -8.33
N VAL A 379 6.55 34.94 -9.00
CA VAL A 379 6.96 36.30 -8.65
C VAL A 379 5.85 36.94 -7.85
N THR A 380 6.15 37.41 -6.65
CA THR A 380 5.20 38.15 -5.80
C THR A 380 5.78 39.51 -5.48
N THR A 381 4.98 40.56 -5.66
CA THR A 381 5.31 41.95 -5.31
C THR A 381 4.58 42.36 -4.05
N ALA A 382 5.17 43.28 -3.26
CA ALA A 382 4.53 43.80 -2.04
C ALA A 382 3.22 44.59 -2.32
N MET A 383 3.06 45.13 -3.53
CA MET A 383 1.84 45.80 -3.97
C MET A 383 1.03 44.89 -4.89
N GLU A 384 -0.30 45.00 -4.83
CA GLU A 384 -1.19 44.40 -5.84
C GLU A 384 -0.86 45.00 -7.21
N LEU A 385 -0.35 44.15 -8.10
CA LEU A 385 0.14 44.58 -9.40
C LEU A 385 -1.02 44.64 -10.38
N ILE A 386 -1.47 45.85 -10.73
CA ILE A 386 -2.44 46.05 -11.81
C ILE A 386 -1.76 45.68 -13.13
N THR A 387 -2.11 44.53 -13.69
CA THR A 387 -1.48 44.02 -14.91
C THR A 387 -2.08 44.68 -16.15
N PRO A 388 -1.27 45.30 -17.03
CA PRO A 388 -1.76 45.82 -18.31
C PRO A 388 -2.08 44.66 -19.25
N ILE A 389 -2.97 44.89 -20.22
CA ILE A 389 -3.45 43.84 -21.14
C ILE A 389 -2.29 43.27 -21.96
N SER A 390 -1.37 44.14 -22.37
CA SER A 390 -0.18 43.84 -23.15
C SER A 390 0.94 43.21 -22.32
N ALA A 391 0.82 43.11 -20.98
CA ALA A 391 1.80 42.36 -20.20
C ALA A 391 1.66 40.85 -20.35
N GLY A 392 0.45 40.32 -20.58
CA GLY A 392 0.20 38.90 -20.82
C GLY A 392 1.12 37.95 -20.04
N ASP A 393 2.07 37.33 -20.76
CA ASP A 393 3.02 36.33 -20.27
C ASP A 393 4.30 36.88 -19.61
N LEU A 394 4.40 38.18 -19.33
CA LEU A 394 5.60 38.76 -18.72
C LEU A 394 5.87 38.22 -17.32
N LEU A 395 4.83 38.01 -16.53
CA LEU A 395 4.92 37.52 -15.15
C LEU A 395 4.22 36.17 -14.96
N SER A 396 3.81 35.51 -16.06
CA SER A 396 3.21 34.18 -15.98
C SER A 396 4.25 33.17 -15.47
N PRO A 397 3.93 32.37 -14.42
CA PRO A 397 4.84 31.37 -13.84
C PRO A 397 5.54 30.45 -14.85
N ASP A 398 4.90 30.22 -15.99
CA ASP A 398 5.30 29.25 -17.00
C ASP A 398 6.50 29.74 -17.84
N SER A 399 6.56 31.02 -18.19
CA SER A 399 7.54 31.54 -19.16
C SER A 399 8.53 32.57 -18.62
N VAL A 400 8.40 32.99 -17.36
CA VAL A 400 9.26 34.03 -16.72
C VAL A 400 10.75 33.69 -16.83
N LEU A 401 11.10 32.42 -16.58
CA LEU A 401 12.48 31.93 -16.57
C LEU A 401 12.89 31.19 -17.86
N SER A 402 12.04 31.25 -18.89
CA SER A 402 12.41 30.72 -20.20
C SER A 402 13.60 31.49 -20.77
N CYS A 403 14.48 30.80 -21.50
CA CYS A 403 15.66 31.37 -22.14
C CYS A 403 16.53 32.24 -21.19
N LEU A 404 16.77 31.80 -19.95
CA LEU A 404 17.80 32.40 -19.10
C LEU A 404 19.18 32.22 -19.71
N TYR A 405 19.46 31.02 -20.22
CA TYR A 405 20.53 30.79 -21.18
C TYR A 405 19.96 30.76 -22.61
N PRO A 406 20.74 31.19 -23.61
CA PRO A 406 20.29 31.17 -25.00
C PRO A 406 19.92 29.74 -25.44
N GLY A 407 18.68 29.56 -25.95
CA GLY A 407 18.18 28.27 -26.45
C GLY A 407 17.52 27.35 -25.41
N ASP A 408 17.52 27.73 -24.12
CA ASP A 408 16.86 26.94 -23.07
C ASP A 408 15.36 27.21 -23.02
N HIS A 409 14.60 26.50 -23.88
CA HIS A 409 13.14 26.64 -23.95
C HIS A 409 12.39 25.92 -22.83
N GLY A 410 13.01 24.96 -22.13
CA GLY A 410 12.36 24.18 -21.07
C GLY A 410 11.26 23.24 -21.57
N LYS A 411 11.17 22.98 -22.88
CA LYS A 411 10.21 22.06 -23.52
C LYS A 411 10.80 20.71 -23.90
N LYS A 412 12.12 20.54 -23.87
CA LYS A 412 12.82 19.29 -24.19
C LYS A 412 13.43 18.69 -22.92
N THR A 413 13.46 17.36 -22.81
CA THR A 413 14.20 16.72 -21.72
C THR A 413 15.70 16.77 -21.97
N PRO A 414 16.51 17.19 -21.00
CA PRO A 414 17.96 17.25 -21.16
C PRO A 414 18.67 15.89 -21.26
N ASN A 415 18.05 14.83 -20.76
CA ASN A 415 18.59 13.48 -20.84
C ASN A 415 18.04 12.73 -22.07
N PRO A 416 18.89 12.32 -23.03
CA PRO A 416 18.45 11.50 -24.15
C PRO A 416 17.85 10.15 -23.73
N ALA A 417 18.24 9.60 -22.57
CA ALA A 417 17.68 8.35 -22.05
C ALA A 417 16.17 8.46 -21.79
N ASN A 418 15.69 9.65 -21.44
CA ASN A 418 14.27 9.87 -21.16
C ASN A 418 13.44 9.81 -22.44
N GLN A 419 14.01 10.14 -23.59
CA GLN A 419 13.32 9.97 -24.87
C GLN A 419 12.99 8.50 -25.13
N TYR A 420 13.92 7.58 -24.85
CA TYR A 420 13.68 6.14 -24.94
C TYR A 420 12.69 5.63 -23.89
N GLN A 421 12.75 6.16 -22.67
CA GLN A 421 11.77 5.81 -21.63
C GLN A 421 10.36 6.28 -21.99
N PHE A 422 10.23 7.48 -22.56
CA PHE A 422 8.95 8.03 -23.03
C PHE A 422 8.40 7.25 -24.22
N ASP A 423 9.24 6.85 -25.17
CA ASP A 423 8.84 6.00 -26.29
C ASP A 423 8.31 4.64 -25.80
N LYS A 424 8.97 4.06 -24.78
CA LYS A 424 8.53 2.81 -24.13
C LYS A 424 7.15 2.90 -23.46
N VAL A 425 6.72 4.08 -23.00
CA VAL A 425 5.40 4.29 -22.36
C VAL A 425 4.41 5.08 -23.25
N GLY A 426 4.78 5.35 -24.50
CA GLY A 426 3.96 6.08 -25.46
C GLY A 426 3.63 7.52 -25.04
N ILE A 427 4.59 8.25 -24.48
CA ILE A 427 4.49 9.72 -24.26
C ILE A 427 5.11 10.43 -25.46
N LEU A 428 4.29 11.14 -26.24
CA LEU A 428 4.71 11.85 -27.46
C LEU A 428 5.32 13.23 -27.18
N THR A 429 4.79 13.98 -26.22
CA THR A 429 5.24 15.35 -25.94
C THR A 429 5.19 15.63 -24.44
N LEU A 430 6.29 16.12 -23.87
CA LEU A 430 6.37 16.42 -22.44
C LEU A 430 5.72 17.76 -22.03
N SER A 431 5.36 18.60 -23.00
CA SER A 431 4.83 19.95 -22.77
C SER A 431 3.55 19.97 -21.93
N ASP A 432 2.68 18.97 -22.09
CA ASP A 432 1.42 18.87 -21.32
C ASP A 432 1.69 18.59 -19.83
N TYR A 433 2.75 17.84 -19.54
CA TYR A 433 3.15 17.49 -18.18
C TYR A 433 4.08 18.53 -17.55
N VAL A 434 4.69 19.42 -18.34
CA VAL A 434 5.59 20.48 -17.87
C VAL A 434 4.84 21.53 -17.04
N LEU A 435 3.59 21.87 -17.39
CA LEU A 435 2.77 22.77 -16.56
C LEU A 435 2.49 22.15 -15.17
N GLU A 436 2.28 20.84 -15.13
CA GLU A 436 2.00 20.12 -13.90
C GLU A 436 3.26 19.90 -13.05
N LEU A 437 4.35 19.42 -13.65
CA LEU A 437 5.59 19.00 -12.99
C LEU A 437 6.62 20.12 -12.83
N GLY A 438 6.51 21.20 -13.61
CA GLY A 438 7.50 22.27 -13.73
C GLY A 438 8.46 22.08 -14.91
N HIS A 439 9.26 23.12 -15.18
CA HIS A 439 10.13 23.16 -16.35
C HIS A 439 11.51 22.52 -16.09
N PRO A 440 11.97 21.57 -16.93
CA PRO A 440 13.28 20.95 -16.83
C PRO A 440 14.36 21.75 -17.58
N TYR A 441 14.72 22.94 -17.08
CA TYR A 441 15.79 23.74 -17.72
C TYR A 441 17.19 23.14 -17.48
N LEU A 442 18.13 23.36 -18.40
CA LEU A 442 19.51 22.90 -18.27
C LEU A 442 20.24 23.54 -17.08
N TRP A 443 19.99 24.82 -16.84
CA TRP A 443 20.62 25.53 -15.72
C TRP A 443 20.22 24.97 -14.36
N VAL A 444 18.97 24.49 -14.22
CA VAL A 444 18.46 23.89 -12.99
C VAL A 444 19.26 22.62 -12.68
N GLN A 445 19.48 21.78 -13.68
CA GLN A 445 20.25 20.55 -13.54
C GLN A 445 21.71 20.82 -13.20
N LYS A 446 22.33 21.84 -13.83
CA LYS A 446 23.68 22.26 -13.48
C LYS A 446 23.79 22.72 -12.03
N LEU A 447 22.77 23.38 -11.48
CA LEU A 447 22.75 23.75 -10.07
C LEU A 447 22.69 22.52 -9.15
N GLY A 448 21.89 21.51 -9.52
CA GLY A 448 21.83 20.22 -8.82
C GLY A 448 23.01 19.29 -9.07
N GLY A 449 24.03 19.70 -9.82
CA GLY A 449 25.22 18.89 -10.12
C GLY A 449 25.01 17.82 -11.18
N LEU A 450 23.83 17.76 -11.82
CA LEU A 450 23.55 16.85 -12.92
C LEU A 450 24.09 17.47 -14.23
N HIS A 451 25.06 16.79 -14.85
CA HIS A 451 25.63 17.22 -16.13
C HIS A 451 25.18 16.29 -17.26
N PHE A 452 24.39 16.82 -18.18
CA PHE A 452 23.99 16.11 -19.40
C PHE A 452 24.84 16.56 -20.59
N PRO A 453 25.26 15.64 -21.48
CA PRO A 453 25.92 15.99 -22.72
C PRO A 453 25.03 16.93 -23.55
N LYS A 454 25.59 18.05 -24.02
CA LYS A 454 24.92 18.93 -24.97
C LYS A 454 24.92 18.29 -26.37
N GLU A 455 24.01 18.73 -27.22
CA GLU A 455 23.90 18.34 -28.63
C GLU A 455 25.15 18.69 -29.46
N GLN A 456 26.02 19.58 -28.96
CA GLN A 456 27.37 19.83 -29.46
C GLN A 456 28.43 19.39 -28.42
N PRO A 457 29.54 18.75 -28.85
CA PRO A 457 30.49 18.15 -27.92
C PRO A 457 31.24 19.22 -27.11
N GLN A 458 31.06 19.17 -25.80
CA GLN A 458 32.00 19.73 -24.80
C GLN A 458 32.35 18.60 -23.81
N GLN A 459 33.59 18.63 -23.31
CA GLN A 459 34.19 17.58 -22.47
C GLN A 459 33.27 17.13 -21.34
N THR A 460 33.13 15.81 -21.23
CA THR A 460 32.44 15.12 -20.14
C THR A 460 33.19 15.33 -18.84
N VAL A 461 32.60 16.08 -17.91
CA VAL A 461 33.03 16.11 -16.51
C VAL A 461 31.89 15.53 -15.67
N ILE A 462 32.26 14.60 -14.79
CA ILE A 462 31.40 13.93 -13.81
C ILE A 462 30.80 15.00 -12.88
N ALA A 463 29.63 14.73 -12.29
CA ALA A 463 29.00 15.59 -11.28
C ALA A 463 30.03 16.07 -10.24
N ASP A 464 30.30 17.37 -10.21
CA ASP A 464 31.34 17.96 -9.38
C ASP A 464 30.79 19.18 -8.63
N HIS A 465 31.05 19.26 -7.33
CA HIS A 465 30.66 20.37 -6.47
C HIS A 465 31.23 21.71 -6.98
N SER A 466 32.37 21.66 -7.68
CA SER A 466 33.04 22.81 -8.30
C SER A 466 32.20 23.48 -9.40
N LEU A 467 31.44 22.68 -10.16
CA LEU A 467 30.61 23.16 -11.26
C LEU A 467 29.42 23.95 -10.71
N SER A 468 28.70 23.39 -9.74
CA SER A 468 27.55 24.06 -9.13
C SER A 468 27.94 25.37 -8.43
N ALA A 469 29.12 25.46 -7.80
CA ALA A 469 29.57 26.67 -7.10
C ALA A 469 29.75 27.88 -8.02
N SER A 470 30.46 27.70 -9.15
CA SER A 470 30.69 28.77 -10.13
C SER A 470 29.43 29.17 -10.90
N HIS A 471 28.52 28.21 -11.12
CA HIS A 471 27.25 28.46 -11.81
C HIS A 471 26.18 29.06 -10.87
N MET A 472 26.27 28.82 -9.55
CA MET A 472 25.31 29.36 -8.59
C MET A 472 25.31 30.89 -8.59
N GLU A 473 26.49 31.54 -8.49
CA GLU A 473 26.55 32.99 -8.47
C GLU A 473 26.04 33.62 -9.79
N THR A 474 26.43 33.04 -10.93
CA THR A 474 26.06 33.58 -12.24
C THR A 474 24.56 33.43 -12.51
N THR A 475 23.98 32.25 -12.23
CA THR A 475 22.54 32.02 -12.36
C THR A 475 21.73 32.90 -11.40
N MET A 476 22.15 33.07 -10.15
CA MET A 476 21.46 33.95 -9.19
C MET A 476 21.47 35.41 -9.64
N LYS A 477 22.59 35.90 -10.20
CA LYS A 477 22.64 37.24 -10.83
C LYS A 477 21.72 37.34 -12.04
N LEU A 478 21.67 36.32 -12.90
CA LEU A 478 20.76 36.26 -14.04
C LEU A 478 19.29 36.25 -13.60
N LEU A 479 18.93 35.53 -12.55
CA LEU A 479 17.58 35.55 -11.97
C LEU A 479 17.20 36.94 -11.49
N LYS A 480 18.09 37.63 -10.76
CA LYS A 480 17.85 39.00 -10.29
C LYS A 480 17.66 39.98 -11.45
N THR A 481 18.55 39.96 -12.43
CA THR A 481 18.44 40.82 -13.63
C THR A 481 17.17 40.50 -14.42
N ARG A 482 16.77 39.22 -14.51
CA ARG A 482 15.52 38.80 -15.17
C ARG A 482 14.29 39.37 -14.46
N VAL A 483 14.17 39.19 -13.15
CA VAL A 483 13.03 39.72 -12.37
C VAL A 483 12.94 41.24 -12.51
N GLN A 484 14.07 41.94 -12.37
CA GLN A 484 14.13 43.40 -12.55
C GLN A 484 13.73 43.83 -13.96
N SER A 485 14.22 43.14 -14.99
CA SER A 485 13.88 43.43 -16.40
C SER A 485 12.39 43.22 -16.70
N ARG A 486 11.77 42.15 -16.16
CA ARG A 486 10.34 41.85 -16.36
C ARG A 486 9.46 42.85 -15.61
N LEU A 487 9.82 43.22 -14.39
CA LEU A 487 9.11 44.26 -13.63
C LEU A 487 9.25 45.64 -14.28
N ALA A 488 10.43 45.96 -14.84
CA ALA A 488 10.63 47.19 -15.59
C ALA A 488 9.78 47.22 -16.87
N LEU A 489 9.76 46.13 -17.65
CA LEU A 489 8.88 46.00 -18.82
C LEU A 489 7.41 46.12 -18.45
N HIS A 490 6.98 45.49 -17.35
CA HIS A 490 5.62 45.59 -16.85
C HIS A 490 5.22 47.05 -16.57
N LYS A 491 6.09 47.82 -15.90
CA LYS A 491 5.89 49.26 -15.67
C LYS A 491 5.86 50.06 -16.97
N GLN A 492 6.72 49.71 -17.93
CA GLN A 492 6.77 50.37 -19.23
C GLN A 492 5.50 50.12 -20.05
N PHE A 493 5.02 48.88 -20.11
CA PHE A 493 3.79 48.52 -20.84
C PHE A 493 2.57 49.20 -20.25
N ALA A 494 2.47 49.28 -18.92
CA ALA A 494 1.43 50.04 -18.27
C ALA A 494 1.41 51.52 -18.73
N SER A 495 2.57 52.14 -18.98
CA SER A 495 2.64 53.49 -19.54
C SER A 495 2.34 53.53 -21.05
N LEU A 496 2.86 52.57 -21.82
CA LEU A 496 2.74 52.53 -23.28
C LEU A 496 1.31 52.31 -23.76
N GLU A 497 0.48 51.57 -23.00
CA GLU A 497 -0.95 51.42 -23.30
C GLU A 497 -1.73 52.74 -23.23
N HIS A 498 -1.27 53.69 -22.41
CA HIS A 498 -1.82 55.05 -22.36
C HIS A 498 -1.29 55.95 -23.49
N GLY A 499 -0.48 55.41 -24.42
CA GLY A 499 0.14 56.17 -25.50
C GLY A 499 1.32 57.05 -25.06
N ILE A 500 1.80 56.88 -23.82
CA ILE A 500 2.90 57.68 -23.26
C ILE A 500 4.17 56.83 -23.25
N VAL A 501 5.19 57.29 -23.96
CA VAL A 501 6.54 56.66 -23.94
C VAL A 501 7.31 57.17 -22.72
N PRO A 502 7.56 56.34 -21.70
CA PRO A 502 8.23 56.79 -20.49
C PRO A 502 9.74 56.88 -20.73
N VAL A 503 10.25 58.11 -20.84
CA VAL A 503 11.68 58.40 -20.92
C VAL A 503 12.21 58.86 -19.57
N THR A 504 13.32 58.29 -19.12
CA THR A 504 13.97 58.71 -17.87
C THR A 504 14.76 60.00 -18.06
N SER A 505 14.96 60.76 -16.98
CA SER A 505 15.77 61.98 -16.98
C SER A 505 17.17 61.76 -17.55
N ASP A 506 17.76 60.60 -17.25
CA ASP A 506 19.09 60.22 -17.72
C ASP A 506 19.15 59.99 -19.24
N CYS A 507 18.02 59.73 -19.91
CA CYS A 507 17.98 59.44 -21.34
C CYS A 507 17.50 60.62 -22.19
N GLN A 508 17.17 61.77 -21.58
CA GLN A 508 16.63 62.92 -22.31
C GLN A 508 17.62 63.49 -23.33
N TYR A 509 18.93 63.37 -23.08
CA TYR A 509 19.95 63.87 -24.00
C TYR A 509 19.99 63.11 -25.33
N LEU A 510 19.43 61.90 -25.39
CA LEU A 510 19.41 61.07 -26.59
C LEU A 510 18.42 61.58 -27.65
N PHE A 511 17.49 62.46 -27.26
CA PHE A 511 16.37 62.88 -28.09
C PHE A 511 16.30 64.42 -28.18
N PRO A 512 15.71 64.98 -29.26
CA PRO A 512 15.34 66.38 -29.31
C PRO A 512 14.18 66.68 -28.32
N ALA A 513 14.13 67.92 -27.83
CA ALA A 513 13.13 68.33 -26.83
C ALA A 513 11.68 68.31 -27.35
N LYS A 514 11.48 68.57 -28.65
CA LYS A 514 10.16 68.49 -29.30
C LYS A 514 10.05 67.16 -30.05
N VAL A 515 8.97 66.42 -29.84
CA VAL A 515 8.59 65.24 -30.63
C VAL A 515 7.11 65.39 -30.97
N VAL A 516 6.73 65.17 -32.24
CA VAL A 516 5.37 65.47 -32.72
C VAL A 516 4.59 64.18 -32.98
N SER A 517 5.23 63.18 -33.59
CA SER A 517 4.66 61.85 -33.71
C SER A 517 4.41 61.24 -32.32
N ARG A 518 3.28 60.53 -32.17
CA ARG A 518 2.89 59.90 -30.90
C ARG A 518 2.52 58.44 -31.09
N LEU A 519 2.80 57.64 -30.06
CA LEU A 519 2.32 56.26 -29.98
C LEU A 519 0.82 56.29 -29.69
N VAL A 520 0.01 55.71 -30.58
CA VAL A 520 -1.45 55.66 -30.42
C VAL A 520 -1.95 54.29 -30.00
N LYS A 521 -1.23 53.23 -30.36
CA LYS A 521 -1.59 51.85 -30.01
C LYS A 521 -0.35 51.04 -29.68
N TRP A 522 -0.45 50.25 -28.63
CA TRP A 522 0.50 49.21 -28.24
C TRP A 522 -0.32 47.95 -27.93
N VAL A 523 -0.14 46.90 -28.73
CA VAL A 523 -0.96 45.69 -28.66
C VAL A 523 -0.06 44.45 -28.75
N THR A 524 -0.34 43.44 -27.95
CA THR A 524 0.30 42.11 -28.06
C THR A 524 -0.34 41.32 -29.20
N ILE A 525 0.46 40.60 -29.98
CA ILE A 525 -0.01 39.76 -31.09
C ILE A 525 0.53 38.34 -30.94
N ALA A 526 -0.13 37.35 -31.55
CA ALA A 526 0.35 35.97 -31.52
C ALA A 526 1.54 35.77 -32.47
N HIS A 527 2.23 34.63 -32.35
CA HIS A 527 3.33 34.26 -33.24
C HIS A 527 2.83 34.10 -34.68
N GLU A 528 1.69 33.46 -34.86
CA GLU A 528 1.05 33.25 -36.15
C GLU A 528 0.69 34.58 -36.81
N ASP A 529 0.07 35.50 -36.05
CA ASP A 529 -0.28 36.84 -36.53
C ASP A 529 0.96 37.62 -37.00
N TYR A 530 2.09 37.47 -36.29
CA TYR A 530 3.35 38.10 -36.69
C TYR A 530 3.92 37.54 -38.00
N MET A 531 3.73 36.23 -38.24
CA MET A 531 4.16 35.56 -39.47
C MET A 531 3.28 35.90 -40.66
N GLU A 532 1.99 36.22 -40.44
CA GLU A 532 1.08 36.66 -41.50
C GLU A 532 1.40 38.07 -42.03
N LEU A 533 2.14 38.88 -41.27
CA LEU A 533 2.55 40.22 -41.70
C LEU A 533 3.48 40.15 -42.92
N HIS A 534 3.11 40.84 -43.98
CA HIS A 534 3.84 40.78 -45.26
C HIS A 534 5.26 41.38 -45.19
N PHE A 535 5.54 42.25 -44.22
CA PHE A 535 6.80 43.00 -44.07
C PHE A 535 7.76 42.42 -43.01
N THR A 536 7.46 41.26 -42.42
CA THR A 536 8.31 40.64 -41.36
C THR A 536 9.11 39.43 -41.84
N LYS A 537 9.03 39.07 -43.13
CA LYS A 537 9.65 37.86 -43.72
C LYS A 537 11.13 37.73 -43.42
N ASP A 538 11.89 38.83 -43.51
CA ASP A 538 13.34 38.82 -43.26
C ASP A 538 13.70 38.34 -41.83
N ILE A 539 12.87 38.64 -40.83
CA ILE A 539 13.10 38.21 -39.43
C ILE A 539 12.78 36.72 -39.25
N VAL A 540 11.74 36.25 -39.94
CA VAL A 540 11.33 34.85 -39.96
C VAL A 540 12.42 34.01 -40.63
N ASP A 541 12.87 34.42 -41.81
CA ASP A 541 13.91 33.73 -42.58
C ASP A 541 15.28 33.76 -41.88
N ALA A 542 15.58 34.81 -41.12
CA ALA A 542 16.77 34.89 -40.27
C ALA A 542 16.70 34.00 -39.02
N GLY A 543 15.56 33.35 -38.75
CA GLY A 543 15.36 32.49 -37.57
C GLY A 543 15.27 33.26 -36.25
N LEU A 544 14.98 34.56 -36.31
CA LEU A 544 14.86 35.43 -35.14
C LEU A 544 13.43 35.47 -34.57
N ALA A 545 12.42 35.10 -35.38
CA ALA A 545 11.03 34.93 -34.97
C ALA A 545 10.77 33.52 -34.40
N GLY A 546 11.33 33.21 -33.24
CA GLY A 546 11.09 31.94 -32.53
C GLY A 546 9.78 31.91 -31.74
N ASP A 547 9.24 30.71 -31.53
CA ASP A 547 8.00 30.45 -30.78
C ASP A 547 7.99 31.03 -29.35
N THR A 548 9.15 31.05 -28.67
CA THR A 548 9.25 31.54 -27.28
C THR A 548 9.42 33.06 -27.14
N ASN A 549 9.28 33.82 -28.23
CA ASN A 549 9.38 35.28 -28.19
C ASN A 549 8.02 35.92 -27.91
N LEU A 550 8.06 37.16 -27.43
CA LEU A 550 6.88 38.00 -27.27
C LEU A 550 6.77 38.94 -28.47
N TYR A 551 5.59 38.98 -29.09
CA TYR A 551 5.34 39.77 -30.30
C TYR A 551 4.41 40.93 -29.98
N TYR A 552 4.79 42.13 -30.42
CA TYR A 552 3.99 43.33 -30.21
C TYR A 552 3.83 44.13 -31.50
N MET A 553 2.74 44.87 -31.56
CA MET A 553 2.42 45.81 -32.62
C MET A 553 2.28 47.21 -32.03
N ALA A 554 3.20 48.09 -32.41
CA ALA A 554 3.13 49.51 -32.14
C ALA A 554 2.57 50.26 -33.35
N LEU A 555 1.69 51.23 -33.11
CA LEU A 555 1.19 52.14 -34.13
C LEU A 555 1.53 53.57 -33.72
N ILE A 556 2.38 54.23 -34.52
CA ILE A 556 2.79 55.62 -34.32
C ILE A 556 2.15 56.46 -35.42
N GLU A 557 1.50 57.56 -35.03
CA GLU A 557 0.80 58.44 -35.98
C GLU A 557 1.30 59.88 -35.91
N ARG A 558 1.28 60.53 -37.08
CA ARG A 558 1.44 61.98 -37.21
C ARG A 558 0.65 62.47 -38.43
N GLY A 559 -0.40 63.27 -38.21
CA GLY A 559 -1.28 63.71 -39.30
C GLY A 559 -1.94 62.51 -40.00
N THR A 560 -1.79 62.41 -41.32
CA THR A 560 -2.29 61.24 -42.08
C THR A 560 -1.32 60.06 -42.13
N ALA A 561 -0.08 60.23 -41.66
CA ALA A 561 0.94 59.19 -41.72
C ALA A 561 0.80 58.19 -40.57
N LYS A 562 0.73 56.90 -40.91
CA LYS A 562 0.61 55.79 -39.95
C LYS A 562 1.78 54.83 -40.09
N LEU A 563 2.60 54.73 -39.05
CA LEU A 563 3.72 53.80 -38.99
C LEU A 563 3.35 52.60 -38.11
N GLN A 564 3.30 51.42 -38.72
CA GLN A 564 3.21 50.16 -38.01
C GLN A 564 4.62 49.65 -37.73
N ALA A 565 4.90 49.29 -36.47
CA ALA A 565 6.19 48.79 -36.03
C ALA A 565 6.01 47.46 -35.29
N ALA A 566 6.41 46.38 -35.93
CA ALA A 566 6.32 45.02 -35.38
C ALA A 566 7.57 44.71 -34.56
N VAL A 567 7.36 44.37 -33.29
CA VAL A 567 8.44 44.25 -32.30
C VAL A 567 8.53 42.81 -31.84
N VAL A 568 9.74 42.23 -31.96
CA VAL A 568 10.08 40.92 -31.41
C VAL A 568 10.91 41.11 -30.15
N LEU A 569 10.38 40.63 -29.03
CA LEU A 569 11.03 40.65 -27.73
C LEU A 569 11.41 39.23 -27.30
N ASN A 570 12.70 38.95 -27.29
CA ASN A 570 13.23 37.73 -26.68
C ASN A 570 13.14 37.83 -25.14
N PRO A 571 12.79 36.75 -24.41
CA PRO A 571 12.84 36.70 -22.95
C PRO A 571 14.15 37.22 -22.31
N GLY A 572 15.28 37.19 -23.04
CA GLY A 572 16.58 37.77 -22.68
C GLY A 572 16.69 39.30 -22.79
N TYR A 573 15.61 40.05 -22.51
CA TYR A 573 15.59 41.51 -22.56
C TYR A 573 16.67 42.17 -21.68
N SER A 574 17.13 43.36 -22.08
CA SER A 574 18.33 44.09 -21.60
C SER A 574 19.70 43.51 -22.02
N SER A 575 19.78 42.22 -22.37
CA SER A 575 20.99 41.63 -22.97
C SER A 575 20.88 41.52 -24.49
N ILE A 576 19.71 41.12 -24.97
CA ILE A 576 19.36 41.07 -26.40
C ILE A 576 18.33 42.18 -26.66
N PRO A 577 18.55 43.06 -27.66
CA PRO A 577 17.62 44.13 -27.97
C PRO A 577 16.31 43.58 -28.58
N PRO A 578 15.19 44.30 -28.42
CA PRO A 578 14.03 44.10 -29.27
C PRO A 578 14.36 44.44 -30.71
N ILE A 579 13.79 43.69 -31.65
CA ILE A 579 13.97 43.90 -33.09
C ILE A 579 12.66 44.45 -33.68
N PHE A 580 12.79 45.50 -34.48
CA PHE A 580 11.69 46.24 -35.09
C PHE A 580 11.64 45.99 -36.60
N GLN A 581 10.44 45.82 -37.13
CA GLN A 581 10.14 45.83 -38.56
C GLN A 581 9.11 46.91 -38.86
N LEU A 582 9.34 47.70 -39.90
CA LEU A 582 8.60 48.92 -40.15
C LEU A 582 7.76 48.85 -41.43
N CYS A 583 6.51 49.29 -41.33
CA CYS A 583 5.65 49.54 -42.48
C CYS A 583 4.96 50.91 -42.32
N LEU A 584 5.26 51.83 -43.22
CA LEU A 584 4.70 53.17 -43.24
C LEU A 584 3.58 53.26 -44.28
N ASN A 585 2.35 53.42 -43.81
CA ASN A 585 1.21 53.71 -44.65
C ASN A 585 1.01 55.22 -44.74
N TRP A 586 1.65 55.82 -45.76
CA TRP A 586 1.54 57.23 -46.11
C TRP A 586 1.86 57.41 -47.59
N LYS A 587 0.90 57.94 -48.36
CA LYS A 587 0.96 58.02 -49.83
C LYS A 587 1.21 56.66 -50.49
N GLY A 588 0.47 55.65 -50.04
CA GLY A 588 0.70 54.24 -50.37
C GLY A 588 1.42 53.50 -49.25
N GLU A 589 1.82 52.26 -49.53
CA GLU A 589 2.50 51.39 -48.57
C GLU A 589 4.01 51.40 -48.82
N LYS A 590 4.75 52.09 -47.94
CA LYS A 590 6.21 52.13 -47.94
C LYS A 590 6.73 51.13 -46.90
N THR A 591 7.51 50.16 -47.36
CA THR A 591 8.04 49.05 -46.56
C THR A 591 9.54 48.91 -46.80
N ASN A 592 10.20 48.03 -46.03
CA ASN A 592 11.64 47.76 -46.13
C ASN A 592 12.08 47.36 -47.56
N SER A 593 11.22 46.67 -48.31
CA SER A 593 11.55 46.21 -49.67
C SER A 593 11.51 47.32 -50.74
N ASN A 594 10.83 48.44 -50.50
CA ASN A 594 10.60 49.47 -51.52
C ASN A 594 11.15 50.88 -51.16
N ASP A 595 11.58 51.12 -49.91
CA ASP A 595 12.19 52.37 -49.49
C ASP A 595 13.41 52.14 -48.58
N ASP A 596 14.60 52.53 -49.05
CA ASP A 596 15.87 52.39 -48.34
C ASP A 596 15.95 53.25 -47.07
N ASN A 597 15.11 54.29 -46.96
CA ASN A 597 15.03 55.09 -45.73
C ASN A 597 14.28 54.36 -44.61
N ILE A 598 13.31 53.48 -44.94
CA ILE A 598 12.67 52.60 -43.94
C ILE A 598 13.72 51.63 -43.39
N ARG A 599 14.50 51.01 -44.28
CA ARG A 599 15.63 50.14 -43.94
C ARG A 599 16.67 50.86 -43.07
N ALA A 600 16.95 52.14 -43.36
CA ALA A 600 17.86 52.93 -42.56
C ALA A 600 17.31 53.26 -41.17
N MET A 601 16.01 53.55 -41.03
CA MET A 601 15.39 53.71 -39.72
C MET A 601 15.46 52.41 -38.89
N GLU A 602 15.20 51.26 -39.53
CA GLU A 602 15.42 49.95 -38.90
C GLU A 602 16.87 49.76 -38.46
N GLY A 603 17.84 50.15 -39.28
CA GLY A 603 19.26 50.13 -38.92
C GLY A 603 19.58 50.97 -37.68
N GLU A 604 19.06 52.19 -37.60
CA GLU A 604 19.26 53.11 -36.46
C GLU A 604 18.64 52.59 -35.16
N VAL A 605 17.56 51.82 -35.22
CA VAL A 605 16.89 51.25 -34.04
C VAL A 605 17.47 49.89 -33.66
N ASN A 606 17.65 48.99 -34.62
CA ASN A 606 18.02 47.59 -34.38
C ASN A 606 19.53 47.41 -34.23
N VAL A 607 20.35 48.07 -35.06
CA VAL A 607 21.82 47.87 -35.08
C VAL A 607 22.51 48.84 -34.12
N CYS A 608 22.08 50.10 -34.09
CA CYS A 608 22.65 51.15 -33.23
C CYS A 608 22.03 51.18 -31.81
N TYR A 609 21.38 50.11 -31.37
CA TYR A 609 20.70 50.03 -30.06
C TYR A 609 21.62 50.31 -28.86
N LYS A 610 22.93 50.06 -28.97
CA LYS A 610 23.92 50.35 -27.91
C LYS A 610 24.07 51.85 -27.62
N GLU A 611 23.67 52.73 -28.51
CA GLU A 611 23.62 54.16 -28.22
C GLU A 611 22.41 54.54 -27.35
N LEU A 612 21.41 53.66 -27.31
CA LEU A 612 20.17 53.84 -26.57
C LEU A 612 20.18 53.15 -25.19
N CYS A 613 21.20 52.35 -24.89
CA CYS A 613 21.32 51.77 -23.57
C CYS A 613 21.79 52.85 -22.57
N GLY A 614 20.93 53.19 -21.61
CA GLY A 614 21.26 54.04 -20.47
C GLY A 614 22.23 53.37 -19.49
N PRO A 615 22.50 53.99 -18.31
CA PRO A 615 23.40 53.45 -17.29
C PRO A 615 22.97 52.06 -16.81
N TRP A 616 23.93 51.28 -16.30
CA TRP A 616 23.65 49.95 -15.78
C TRP A 616 22.85 50.03 -14.46
N PRO A 617 21.74 49.28 -14.30
CA PRO A 617 21.16 48.32 -15.23
C PRO A 617 20.22 48.94 -16.29
N SER A 618 20.48 48.66 -17.57
CA SER A 618 19.83 49.30 -18.71
C SER A 618 18.50 48.63 -19.10
N HIS A 619 17.45 48.87 -18.31
CA HIS A 619 16.12 48.31 -18.55
C HIS A 619 15.22 49.21 -19.43
N GLN A 620 15.67 50.41 -19.80
CA GLN A 620 14.90 51.41 -20.58
C GLN A 620 15.16 51.35 -22.09
N LEU A 621 15.70 50.24 -22.60
CA LEU A 621 16.09 50.13 -24.00
C LEU A 621 14.89 50.22 -24.96
N LEU A 622 13.79 49.53 -24.65
CA LEU A 622 12.60 49.50 -25.51
C LEU A 622 11.95 50.88 -25.66
N THR A 623 11.80 51.60 -24.55
CA THR A 623 11.17 52.92 -24.55
C THR A 623 12.06 53.93 -25.27
N ASN A 624 13.38 53.83 -25.10
CA ASN A 624 14.34 54.62 -25.86
C ASN A 624 14.31 54.32 -27.36
N GLN A 625 14.12 53.05 -27.76
CA GLN A 625 13.94 52.67 -29.17
C GLN A 625 12.65 53.22 -29.76
N LEU A 626 11.52 53.11 -29.04
CA LEU A 626 10.25 53.71 -29.47
C LEU A 626 10.34 55.23 -29.59
N GLN A 627 11.00 55.89 -28.63
CA GLN A 627 11.22 57.33 -28.69
C GLN A 627 12.13 57.72 -29.87
N ARG A 628 13.22 56.97 -30.11
CA ARG A 628 14.06 57.17 -31.30
C ARG A 628 13.23 57.00 -32.57
N LEU A 629 12.37 55.99 -32.63
CA LEU A 629 11.52 55.72 -33.79
C LEU A 629 10.54 56.86 -34.07
N CYS A 630 9.92 57.44 -33.03
CA CYS A 630 9.10 58.65 -33.16
C CYS A 630 9.93 59.81 -33.77
N VAL A 631 11.14 60.03 -33.28
CA VAL A 631 12.03 61.09 -33.82
C VAL A 631 12.43 60.81 -35.27
N LEU A 632 12.69 59.56 -35.63
CA LEU A 632 13.03 59.15 -36.99
C LEU A 632 11.85 59.35 -37.95
N LEU A 633 10.63 59.03 -37.51
CA LEU A 633 9.42 59.30 -38.28
C LEU A 633 9.21 60.81 -38.49
N ASP A 634 9.46 61.62 -37.45
CA ASP A 634 9.39 63.07 -37.56
C ASP A 634 10.35 63.59 -38.64
N VAL A 635 11.62 63.16 -38.58
CA VAL A 635 12.65 63.52 -39.57
C VAL A 635 12.28 63.02 -40.97
N TYR A 636 11.80 61.79 -41.08
CA TYR A 636 11.42 61.20 -42.37
C TYR A 636 10.36 62.03 -43.07
N LEU A 637 9.30 62.42 -42.35
CA LEU A 637 8.18 63.17 -42.90
C LEU A 637 8.53 64.65 -43.16
N GLU A 638 9.38 65.27 -42.34
CA GLU A 638 9.80 66.67 -42.50
C GLU A 638 10.84 66.89 -43.62
N THR A 639 11.68 65.88 -43.87
CA THR A 639 12.75 65.93 -44.88
C THR A 639 12.33 65.34 -46.23
N GLU A 640 11.09 64.88 -46.37
CA GLU A 640 10.54 64.48 -47.66
C GLU A 640 10.41 65.71 -48.58
N SER A 641 10.96 65.61 -49.78
CA SER A 641 10.83 66.67 -50.78
C SER A 641 9.37 66.85 -51.15
N HIS A 642 8.90 68.09 -51.12
CA HIS A 642 7.54 68.41 -51.56
C HIS A 642 7.42 68.21 -53.07
N ASP A 643 6.27 67.73 -53.52
CA ASP A 643 5.93 67.72 -54.94
C ASP A 643 5.40 69.12 -55.28
N ASP A 644 6.20 69.91 -56.00
CA ASP A 644 5.88 71.31 -56.36
C ASP A 644 4.63 71.43 -57.27
N SER A 645 4.02 70.30 -57.67
CA SER A 645 2.79 70.26 -58.47
C SER A 645 1.48 70.33 -57.67
N VAL A 646 1.51 70.23 -56.34
CA VAL A 646 0.32 70.28 -55.46
C VAL A 646 0.28 71.62 -54.72
N GLU A 647 -0.68 72.49 -55.05
CA GLU A 647 -0.88 73.75 -54.32
C GLU A 647 -1.50 73.51 -52.93
N GLY A 648 -0.71 73.75 -51.88
CA GLY A 648 -1.15 73.67 -50.49
C GLY A 648 0.03 73.84 -49.50
N PRO A 649 -0.23 74.20 -48.23
CA PRO A 649 0.81 74.19 -47.20
C PRO A 649 1.36 72.77 -47.03
N LYS A 650 2.68 72.63 -46.84
CA LYS A 650 3.32 71.34 -46.56
C LYS A 650 2.59 70.66 -45.40
N GLU A 651 2.10 69.44 -45.62
CA GLU A 651 1.42 68.63 -44.58
C GLU A 651 2.27 68.50 -43.31
N PHE A 652 3.59 68.48 -43.48
CA PHE A 652 4.57 68.41 -42.40
C PHE A 652 5.61 69.55 -42.54
N PRO A 653 5.58 70.58 -41.68
CA PRO A 653 6.56 71.66 -41.71
C PRO A 653 7.92 71.19 -41.17
N GLN A 654 9.02 71.66 -41.77
CA GLN A 654 10.37 71.32 -41.34
C GLN A 654 10.74 72.12 -40.09
N GLU A 655 10.68 71.48 -38.93
CA GLU A 655 11.06 72.07 -37.64
C GLU A 655 12.45 71.60 -37.18
N LYS A 656 12.90 70.42 -37.62
CA LYS A 656 14.21 69.88 -37.26
C LYS A 656 15.34 70.48 -38.11
N MET A 657 16.38 70.97 -37.43
CA MET A 657 17.58 71.50 -38.08
C MET A 657 18.42 70.37 -38.70
N CYS A 658 18.52 70.35 -40.03
CA CYS A 658 19.28 69.36 -40.79
C CYS A 658 20.35 70.07 -41.64
N LEU A 659 21.61 69.63 -41.58
CA LEU A 659 22.70 70.29 -42.34
C LEU A 659 22.61 70.09 -43.86
N ARG A 660 22.17 68.90 -44.28
CA ARG A 660 21.94 68.50 -45.68
C ARG A 660 20.75 67.53 -45.70
N LEU A 661 19.92 67.58 -46.75
CA LEU A 661 18.74 66.71 -46.85
C LEU A 661 19.06 65.29 -47.33
N PHE A 662 20.03 65.15 -48.25
CA PHE A 662 20.39 63.86 -48.84
C PHE A 662 21.90 63.69 -48.94
N ARG A 663 22.38 62.45 -48.76
CA ARG A 663 23.78 62.07 -48.98
C ARG A 663 23.88 60.64 -49.55
N GLY A 664 24.89 60.41 -50.39
CA GLY A 664 25.26 59.09 -50.89
C GLY A 664 24.40 58.58 -52.06
N PRO A 665 24.74 57.40 -52.62
CA PRO A 665 24.08 56.84 -53.80
C PRO A 665 22.59 56.53 -53.58
N SER A 666 22.21 56.08 -52.38
CA SER A 666 20.82 55.80 -52.04
C SER A 666 20.02 57.02 -51.56
N ARG A 667 20.61 58.22 -51.63
CA ARG A 667 19.99 59.49 -51.19
C ARG A 667 19.43 59.36 -49.76
N MET A 668 20.30 58.99 -48.84
CA MET A 668 19.95 58.74 -47.44
C MET A 668 19.57 60.04 -46.72
N LYS A 669 18.55 59.99 -45.86
CA LYS A 669 18.12 61.10 -44.98
C LYS A 669 19.02 61.21 -43.71
N PRO A 670 19.06 62.37 -43.05
CA PRO A 670 19.91 62.59 -41.87
C PRO A 670 19.26 62.08 -40.56
N PHE A 671 19.52 60.82 -40.20
CA PHE A 671 18.88 60.18 -39.03
C PHE A 671 19.64 60.29 -37.70
N LYS A 672 20.90 60.75 -37.70
CA LYS A 672 21.73 60.82 -36.49
C LYS A 672 21.56 62.17 -35.77
N TYR A 673 21.09 62.12 -34.52
CA TYR A 673 20.93 63.30 -33.67
C TYR A 673 22.20 63.66 -32.90
N ASN A 674 22.59 64.94 -32.93
CA ASN A 674 23.76 65.44 -32.20
C ASN A 674 23.33 66.36 -31.05
N HIS A 675 23.36 65.84 -29.82
CA HIS A 675 22.84 66.51 -28.63
C HIS A 675 23.45 67.89 -28.31
N PRO A 676 24.79 68.10 -28.32
CA PRO A 676 25.36 69.37 -27.84
C PRO A 676 24.99 70.59 -28.70
N GLN A 677 24.62 70.38 -29.96
CA GLN A 677 24.31 71.44 -30.92
C GLN A 677 22.86 71.35 -31.46
N GLY A 678 22.13 70.27 -31.16
CA GLY A 678 20.70 70.14 -31.45
C GLY A 678 20.33 70.00 -32.93
N PHE A 679 21.14 69.32 -33.74
CA PHE A 679 20.88 69.14 -35.18
C PHE A 679 21.01 67.68 -35.63
N PHE A 680 20.46 67.38 -36.82
CA PHE A 680 20.52 66.08 -37.47
C PHE A 680 21.62 66.01 -38.53
N SER A 681 22.37 64.92 -38.48
CA SER A 681 23.44 64.56 -39.41
C SER A 681 23.16 63.19 -40.05
N HIS A 682 23.82 62.92 -41.17
CA HIS A 682 23.79 61.58 -41.75
C HIS A 682 24.67 60.65 -40.91
N ARG A 683 24.30 59.37 -40.88
CA ARG A 683 25.11 58.34 -40.23
C ARG A 683 26.50 58.24 -40.86
#